data_AF-A0A0G1CK83-F1
#
_entry.id   AF-A0A0G1CK83-F1
#
_cell.length_a   1.000
_cell.length_b   1.000
_cell.length_c   1.000
_cell.angle_alpha   90.00
_cell.angle_beta   90.00
_cell.angle_gamma   90.00
#
_symmetry.space_group_name_H-M   'P 1'
#
loop_
_entity.id
_entity.type
_entity.pdbx_description
1 polymer ?
#
loop_
_entity_poly.entity_id
_entity_poly.type
_entity_poly.pdbx_seq_one_letter_code
_entity_poly.pdbx_strand_id
1 'polypeptide(L)'
;MIQEQTILKALPQVLKTIDIAQLGQKYQGKVRDFYKFVDKRILITTDRQSAFDVILGHIPFKGSVLNLLSAFWFAKTKHIVPNHLISVPHPNVLIAKDCQPIPVEMVVRGYISGVTKTSIWYSYEHGDRLIYGIKFPEGLKKNQKLTIPVITPTSHGGGKSGHDERLTREQIIARKIVPEKLYKQMEKAALTLFDYGSKLCKKRGLILVDTKYEFGLYKGKLTLIDEIHTPDSSRFWIVKTYAQRFAKGAEPENFDKEFLRLWYNQKGYLGDGPPPPMSKELVVQTAQRYIGVYEKITGRKFKTYPYPIQKNIQDALNSGGVKLTYSSGVQNQTIRYADVGDNYDTKDPIKKLAQTAAASTGKNLKSHGFSEITDSRGESAYVWSFDLAQDKKPVLMASVIEGLGTKNLVADGMGEFSGKTYYDVIAHDTVATIINDLVSVGATPLVLHAYWAIEDNSWLENKTRMIDFINGWKNACDIAGVSWGGGETPTLKGIVTPGTIDLGGSAIGIIKNKQHLITDTKLKSGDRIVLLKSNGVNANGISLTRAIAKKLPQGFKTKLPNGKMYGEALLTKTHVYAKLIAALQKADIDIHYISNITGHGLRKLMRPRPEFTYVIEKIWEPQPVFAFIQKQANLSDYEMYQTYNMGNDYALYLTASEVKKALGIIKRLGFAALDAGYVEKGERQVKIVPKNIVFSGSTLDLR
;
A
#
# COMPACT_ATOMS: atom_id res chain seq x y z
N MET A 1 -32.11 31.24 -6.71
CA MET A 1 -31.74 29.83 -6.48
C MET A 1 -31.24 29.26 -7.79
N ILE A 2 -30.34 28.28 -7.76
CA ILE A 2 -29.94 27.54 -8.97
C ILE A 2 -31.18 26.86 -9.58
N GLN A 3 -31.29 26.86 -10.90
CA GLN A 3 -32.40 26.22 -11.59
C GLN A 3 -32.30 24.70 -11.48
N GLU A 4 -33.45 24.04 -11.28
CA GLU A 4 -33.56 22.59 -11.22
C GLU A 4 -32.92 21.89 -12.43
N GLN A 5 -33.20 22.42 -13.63
CA GLN A 5 -32.65 21.88 -14.89
C GLN A 5 -31.11 21.86 -14.90
N THR A 6 -30.45 22.84 -14.28
CA THR A 6 -28.99 22.87 -14.17
C THR A 6 -28.47 21.72 -13.30
N ILE A 7 -29.15 21.41 -12.20
CA ILE A 7 -28.79 20.30 -11.31
C ILE A 7 -29.00 18.96 -12.01
N LEU A 8 -30.17 18.77 -12.63
CA LEU A 8 -30.52 17.52 -13.31
C LEU A 8 -29.60 17.23 -14.49
N LYS A 9 -29.18 18.26 -15.25
CA LYS A 9 -28.22 18.11 -16.35
C LYS A 9 -26.83 17.70 -15.87
N ALA A 10 -26.41 18.12 -14.67
CA ALA A 10 -25.12 17.76 -14.09
C ALA A 10 -25.10 16.36 -13.46
N LEU A 11 -26.25 15.87 -12.98
CA LEU A 11 -26.40 14.59 -12.27
C LEU A 11 -25.71 13.37 -12.91
N PRO A 12 -25.82 13.08 -14.22
CA PRO A 12 -25.18 11.91 -14.82
C PRO A 12 -23.64 12.01 -14.86
N GLN A 13 -23.08 13.22 -14.75
CA GLN A 13 -21.65 13.50 -14.95
C GLN A 13 -20.93 13.98 -13.68
N VAL A 14 -21.59 13.89 -12.53
CA VAL A 14 -21.04 14.25 -11.21
C VAL A 14 -19.69 13.60 -10.92
N LEU A 15 -18.88 14.28 -10.11
CA LEU A 15 -17.56 13.78 -9.73
C LEU A 15 -17.70 12.69 -8.66
N LYS A 16 -17.68 11.41 -9.07
CA LYS A 16 -17.76 10.27 -8.13
C LYS A 16 -16.42 9.92 -7.49
N THR A 17 -15.37 9.98 -8.31
CA THR A 17 -13.95 9.81 -7.93
C THR A 17 -13.10 10.47 -9.01
N ILE A 18 -11.84 10.73 -8.71
CA ILE A 18 -10.87 11.20 -9.68
C ILE A 18 -9.52 10.53 -9.46
N ASP A 19 -8.94 10.00 -10.53
CA ASP A 19 -7.58 9.46 -10.54
C ASP A 19 -6.69 10.33 -11.42
N ILE A 20 -5.67 10.94 -10.83
CA ILE A 20 -4.72 11.81 -11.52
C ILE A 20 -3.35 11.17 -11.33
N ALA A 21 -2.98 10.32 -12.28
CA ALA A 21 -1.73 9.53 -12.22
C ALA A 21 -0.49 10.41 -11.94
N GLN A 22 -0.47 11.65 -12.45
CA GLN A 22 0.63 12.61 -12.25
C GLN A 22 0.83 13.03 -10.78
N LEU A 23 -0.18 12.85 -9.91
CA LEU A 23 -0.10 13.21 -8.48
C LEU A 23 0.31 12.03 -7.58
N GLY A 24 0.58 10.86 -8.16
CA GLY A 24 0.99 9.66 -7.42
C GLY A 24 -0.18 8.86 -6.84
N GLN A 25 0.03 8.20 -5.70
CA GLN A 25 -0.99 7.32 -5.11
C GLN A 25 -2.21 8.12 -4.66
N LYS A 26 -3.37 7.78 -5.24
CA LYS A 26 -4.66 8.24 -4.76
C LYS A 26 -5.06 7.50 -3.49
N TYR A 27 -5.52 8.26 -2.52
CA TYR A 27 -6.26 7.76 -1.36
C TYR A 27 -7.72 8.19 -1.48
N GLN A 28 -8.63 7.36 -0.99
CA GLN A 28 -10.06 7.61 -1.06
C GLN A 28 -10.65 7.60 0.35
N GLY A 29 -11.20 8.74 0.78
CA GLY A 29 -12.04 8.86 1.97
C GLY A 29 -13.53 8.82 1.62
N LYS A 30 -14.40 8.99 2.64
CA LYS A 30 -15.87 8.96 2.46
C LYS A 30 -16.34 9.93 1.35
N VAL A 31 -15.92 11.20 1.41
CA VAL A 31 -16.37 12.26 0.47
C VAL A 31 -15.23 13.00 -0.25
N ARG A 32 -13.97 12.64 0.02
CA ARG A 32 -12.78 13.25 -0.60
C ARG A 32 -11.89 12.17 -1.19
N ASP A 33 -11.34 12.43 -2.36
CA ASP A 33 -10.14 11.74 -2.85
C ASP A 33 -8.95 12.64 -2.52
N PHE A 34 -7.79 12.08 -2.20
CA PHE A 34 -6.63 12.88 -1.85
C PHE A 34 -5.30 12.27 -2.25
N TYR A 35 -4.30 13.13 -2.42
CA TYR A 35 -2.93 12.79 -2.76
C TYR A 35 -2.00 13.37 -1.69
N LYS A 36 -1.09 12.56 -1.18
CA LYS A 36 -0.14 12.98 -0.14
C LYS A 36 1.22 13.30 -0.75
N PHE A 37 1.80 14.40 -0.29
CA PHE A 37 3.17 14.84 -0.56
C PHE A 37 3.87 15.06 0.79
N VAL A 38 5.18 15.35 0.76
CA VAL A 38 6.02 15.45 1.98
C VAL A 38 5.49 16.48 2.98
N ASP A 39 5.11 17.67 2.51
CA ASP A 39 4.72 18.80 3.37
C ASP A 39 3.28 19.28 3.12
N LYS A 40 2.61 18.69 2.12
CA LYS A 40 1.28 19.08 1.66
C LYS A 40 0.47 17.87 1.21
N ARG A 41 -0.83 18.05 1.15
CA ARG A 41 -1.76 17.11 0.53
C ARG A 41 -2.73 17.85 -0.36
N ILE A 42 -3.12 17.23 -1.46
CA ILE A 42 -4.19 17.74 -2.33
C ILE A 42 -5.45 16.99 -1.93
N LEU A 43 -6.46 17.72 -1.47
CA LEU A 43 -7.79 17.22 -1.16
C LEU A 43 -8.73 17.57 -2.32
N ILE A 44 -9.40 16.59 -2.89
CA ILE A 44 -10.39 16.78 -3.94
C ILE A 44 -11.74 16.31 -3.42
N THR A 45 -12.62 17.27 -3.13
CA THR A 45 -13.95 17.02 -2.60
C THR A 45 -14.89 16.61 -3.72
N THR A 46 -15.44 15.39 -3.61
CA THR A 46 -16.31 14.78 -4.62
C THR A 46 -17.78 15.13 -4.37
N ASP A 47 -18.64 14.73 -5.29
CA ASP A 47 -20.09 14.91 -5.17
C ASP A 47 -20.77 13.76 -4.41
N ARG A 48 -19.99 12.86 -3.79
CA ARG A 48 -20.49 11.74 -2.99
C ARG A 48 -21.25 12.24 -1.76
N GLN A 49 -22.48 11.75 -1.56
CA GLN A 49 -23.29 12.01 -0.38
C GLN A 49 -23.31 10.80 0.54
N SER A 50 -22.89 11.01 1.79
CA SER A 50 -22.89 9.99 2.82
C SER A 50 -23.81 10.35 3.99
N ALA A 51 -24.48 9.33 4.52
CA ALA A 51 -25.11 9.31 5.83
C ALA A 51 -25.26 7.84 6.27
N PHE A 52 -25.47 7.58 7.56
CA PHE A 52 -25.54 6.21 8.10
C PHE A 52 -24.29 5.37 7.77
N ASP A 53 -23.12 6.02 7.69
CA ASP A 53 -21.83 5.42 7.31
C ASP A 53 -21.74 4.76 5.93
N VAL A 54 -22.74 4.95 5.06
CA VAL A 54 -22.74 4.49 3.66
C VAL A 54 -22.77 5.66 2.68
N ILE A 55 -22.37 5.42 1.44
CA ILE A 55 -22.59 6.35 0.33
C ILE A 55 -24.00 6.14 -0.22
N LEU A 56 -24.87 7.13 -0.04
CA LEU A 56 -26.28 7.09 -0.46
C LEU A 56 -26.46 7.45 -1.95
N GLY A 57 -25.50 8.17 -2.52
CA GLY A 57 -25.44 8.52 -3.94
C GLY A 57 -24.70 9.83 -4.14
N HIS A 58 -25.15 10.66 -5.09
CA HIS A 58 -24.39 11.84 -5.53
C HIS A 58 -25.26 13.09 -5.64
N ILE A 59 -24.71 14.23 -5.24
CA ILE A 59 -25.39 15.54 -5.26
C ILE A 59 -24.56 16.50 -6.10
N PRO A 60 -25.04 16.98 -7.27
CA PRO A 60 -24.31 17.92 -8.12
C PRO A 60 -23.88 19.18 -7.35
N PHE A 61 -22.68 19.67 -7.65
CA PHE A 61 -22.06 20.85 -7.02
C PHE A 61 -21.78 20.74 -5.51
N LYS A 62 -22.06 19.61 -4.88
CA LYS A 62 -21.78 19.42 -3.45
C LYS A 62 -20.30 19.63 -3.15
N GLY A 63 -19.42 18.99 -3.94
CA GLY A 63 -17.99 18.99 -3.64
C GLY A 63 -17.39 20.39 -3.59
N SER A 64 -17.82 21.28 -4.51
CA SER A 64 -17.37 22.67 -4.53
C SER A 64 -18.00 23.51 -3.43
N VAL A 65 -19.28 23.31 -3.12
CA VAL A 65 -19.93 24.00 -1.98
C VAL A 65 -19.15 23.74 -0.70
N LEU A 66 -18.87 22.47 -0.38
CA LEU A 66 -18.16 22.11 0.86
C LEU A 66 -16.74 22.66 0.89
N ASN A 67 -16.00 22.53 -0.22
CA ASN A 67 -14.63 22.97 -0.31
C ASN A 67 -14.49 24.51 -0.23
N LEU A 68 -15.35 25.25 -0.93
CA LEU A 68 -15.36 26.71 -0.89
C LEU A 68 -15.85 27.26 0.45
N LEU A 69 -16.83 26.61 1.10
CA LEU A 69 -17.23 26.95 2.47
C LEU A 69 -16.06 26.75 3.45
N SER A 70 -15.38 25.60 3.36
CA SER A 70 -14.21 25.32 4.19
C SER A 70 -13.13 26.38 4.01
N ALA A 71 -12.82 26.75 2.77
CA ALA A 71 -11.86 27.80 2.46
C ALA A 71 -12.27 29.18 3.00
N PHE A 72 -13.55 29.54 2.90
CA PHE A 72 -14.10 30.76 3.49
C PHE A 72 -13.89 30.79 5.01
N TRP A 73 -14.23 29.69 5.69
CA TRP A 73 -14.10 29.61 7.14
C TRP A 73 -12.66 29.61 7.59
N PHE A 74 -11.77 28.86 6.93
CA PHE A 74 -10.33 28.91 7.20
C PHE A 74 -9.76 30.31 7.06
N ALA A 75 -10.21 31.10 6.09
CA ALA A 75 -9.81 32.50 5.98
C ALA A 75 -10.37 33.34 7.15
N LYS A 76 -11.63 33.14 7.53
CA LYS A 76 -12.29 33.89 8.61
C LYS A 76 -11.79 33.53 10.00
N THR A 77 -11.29 32.32 10.24
CA THR A 77 -10.90 31.83 11.56
C THR A 77 -9.40 31.67 11.76
N LYS A 78 -8.57 32.02 10.76
CA LYS A 78 -7.09 31.93 10.84
C LYS A 78 -6.48 32.65 12.06
N HIS A 79 -7.15 33.69 12.57
CA HIS A 79 -6.72 34.46 13.75
C HIS A 79 -7.01 33.74 15.08
N ILE A 80 -7.86 32.70 15.08
CA ILE A 80 -8.21 31.90 16.27
C ILE A 80 -7.24 30.73 16.41
N VAL A 81 -7.01 29.98 15.33
CA VAL A 81 -6.09 28.84 15.28
C VAL A 81 -5.51 28.71 13.87
N PRO A 82 -4.22 28.35 13.71
CA PRO A 82 -3.68 28.02 12.39
C PRO A 82 -4.52 26.92 11.73
N ASN A 83 -4.69 26.97 10.42
CA ASN A 83 -5.32 25.91 9.65
C ASN A 83 -4.41 25.39 8.53
N HIS A 84 -4.82 24.26 7.97
CA HIS A 84 -4.02 23.57 6.97
C HIS A 84 -4.10 24.18 5.56
N LEU A 85 -5.00 25.14 5.29
CA LEU A 85 -5.20 25.66 3.93
C LEU A 85 -3.93 26.35 3.41
N ILE A 86 -3.50 25.95 2.20
CA ILE A 86 -2.45 26.60 1.43
C ILE A 86 -3.07 27.37 0.26
N SER A 87 -3.86 26.71 -0.58
CA SER A 87 -4.54 27.33 -1.73
C SER A 87 -5.75 26.52 -2.22
N VAL A 88 -6.58 27.15 -3.06
CA VAL A 88 -7.77 26.55 -3.69
C VAL A 88 -7.67 26.76 -5.21
N PRO A 89 -6.95 25.90 -5.95
CA PRO A 89 -6.74 26.09 -7.39
C PRO A 89 -8.01 25.83 -8.22
N HIS A 90 -8.97 25.06 -7.68
CA HIS A 90 -10.25 24.75 -8.32
C HIS A 90 -11.34 24.70 -7.24
N PRO A 91 -12.62 25.00 -7.54
CA PRO A 91 -13.70 24.93 -6.57
C PRO A 91 -13.79 23.63 -5.76
N ASN A 92 -13.42 22.47 -6.33
CA ASN A 92 -13.39 21.17 -5.66
C ASN A 92 -12.02 20.80 -5.04
N VAL A 93 -10.99 21.62 -5.19
CA VAL A 93 -9.61 21.25 -4.83
C VAL A 93 -9.08 22.17 -3.74
N LEU A 94 -8.51 21.58 -2.70
CA LEU A 94 -7.81 22.29 -1.64
C LEU A 94 -6.41 21.71 -1.49
N ILE A 95 -5.40 22.57 -1.60
CA ILE A 95 -4.03 22.21 -1.23
C ILE A 95 -3.89 22.54 0.26
N ALA A 96 -3.62 21.52 1.06
CA ALA A 96 -3.45 21.61 2.50
C ALA A 96 -2.02 21.27 2.92
N LYS A 97 -1.59 21.76 4.07
CA LYS A 97 -0.41 21.27 4.80
C LYS A 97 -0.64 19.81 5.22
N ASP A 98 0.37 18.96 5.05
CA ASP A 98 0.29 17.58 5.53
C ASP A 98 0.47 17.56 7.06
N CYS A 99 -0.64 17.52 7.78
CA CYS A 99 -0.66 17.52 9.25
C CYS A 99 -0.75 16.08 9.77
N GLN A 100 -0.09 15.79 10.89
CA GLN A 100 -0.29 14.58 11.67
C GLN A 100 -1.64 14.67 12.40
N PRO A 101 -2.66 13.87 12.04
CA PRO A 101 -3.99 13.98 12.66
C PRO A 101 -3.95 13.60 14.14
N ILE A 102 -4.72 14.32 14.97
CA ILE A 102 -4.99 13.94 16.35
C ILE A 102 -6.26 13.09 16.33
N PRO A 103 -6.26 11.86 16.90
CA PRO A 103 -7.35 10.89 16.73
C PRO A 103 -8.56 11.15 17.65
N VAL A 104 -8.96 12.43 17.77
CA VAL A 104 -10.11 12.89 18.56
C VAL A 104 -10.86 13.95 17.77
N GLU A 105 -12.15 13.71 17.58
CA GLU A 105 -13.06 14.68 16.99
C GLU A 105 -13.72 15.50 18.12
N MET A 106 -13.63 16.83 18.02
CA MET A 106 -14.20 17.74 19.02
C MET A 106 -15.56 18.24 18.52
N VAL A 107 -16.64 17.56 18.92
CA VAL A 107 -18.00 17.98 18.56
C VAL A 107 -18.50 19.01 19.58
N VAL A 108 -18.68 20.26 19.15
CA VAL A 108 -19.26 21.32 19.99
C VAL A 108 -20.75 21.42 19.72
N ARG A 109 -21.58 21.46 20.77
CA ARG A 109 -23.04 21.51 20.70
C ARG A 109 -23.58 22.72 21.45
N GLY A 110 -24.35 23.57 20.76
CA GLY A 110 -25.06 24.70 21.35
C GLY A 110 -26.52 24.38 21.70
N TYR A 111 -27.05 23.24 21.24
CA TYR A 111 -28.43 22.82 21.42
C TYR A 111 -28.50 21.32 21.70
N ILE A 112 -29.50 20.89 22.47
CA ILE A 112 -29.79 19.48 22.71
C ILE A 112 -30.68 18.95 21.57
N SER A 113 -30.09 18.23 20.62
CA SER A 113 -30.76 17.80 19.39
C SER A 113 -30.15 16.52 18.79
N GLY A 114 -30.76 16.01 17.73
CA GLY A 114 -30.35 14.84 16.94
C GLY A 114 -31.30 13.66 17.11
N VAL A 115 -31.29 12.76 16.11
CA VAL A 115 -32.10 11.53 16.09
C VAL A 115 -31.27 10.24 16.11
N THR A 116 -29.94 10.36 16.13
CA THR A 116 -29.04 9.19 16.12
C THR A 116 -28.72 8.72 17.53
N LYS A 117 -28.37 7.43 17.68
CA LYS A 117 -27.94 6.82 18.95
C LYS A 117 -26.75 7.53 19.59
N THR A 118 -25.95 8.29 18.84
CA THR A 118 -24.79 9.05 19.33
C THR A 118 -25.11 10.50 19.75
N SER A 119 -26.32 10.98 19.49
CA SER A 119 -26.75 12.34 19.83
C SER A 119 -27.06 12.51 21.32
N ILE A 120 -26.86 13.74 21.84
CA ILE A 120 -27.14 14.04 23.25
C ILE A 120 -28.63 14.03 23.57
N TRP A 121 -29.50 14.34 22.59
CA TRP A 121 -30.95 14.25 22.78
C TRP A 121 -31.40 12.80 22.98
N TYR A 122 -30.92 11.86 22.15
CA TYR A 122 -31.29 10.45 22.27
C TYR A 122 -31.01 9.90 23.68
N SER A 123 -29.80 10.10 24.21
CA SER A 123 -29.45 9.67 25.57
C SER A 123 -30.33 10.36 26.63
N TYR A 124 -30.56 11.67 26.50
CA TYR A 124 -31.36 12.43 27.45
C TYR A 124 -32.83 11.99 27.49
N GLU A 125 -33.42 11.73 26.32
CA GLU A 125 -34.79 11.23 26.15
C GLU A 125 -34.95 9.82 26.76
N HIS A 126 -33.89 9.01 26.76
CA HIS A 126 -33.87 7.67 27.38
C HIS A 126 -33.49 7.69 28.87
N GLY A 127 -33.45 8.86 29.49
CA GLY A 127 -33.26 9.01 30.95
C GLY A 127 -31.83 9.34 31.40
N ASP A 128 -30.84 9.35 30.49
CA ASP A 128 -29.48 9.72 30.87
C ASP A 128 -29.41 11.21 31.27
N ARG A 129 -28.70 11.51 32.36
CA ARG A 129 -28.38 12.90 32.76
C ARG A 129 -26.89 13.18 32.81
N LEU A 130 -26.07 12.14 32.88
CA LEU A 130 -24.61 12.22 32.78
C LEU A 130 -24.17 11.73 31.41
N ILE A 131 -24.01 12.65 30.46
CA ILE A 131 -23.69 12.31 29.06
C ILE A 131 -22.33 12.93 28.72
N TYR A 132 -21.37 12.12 28.26
CA TYR A 132 -19.98 12.54 28.06
C TYR A 132 -19.32 13.16 29.32
N GLY A 133 -19.72 12.70 30.52
CA GLY A 133 -19.23 13.25 31.79
C GLY A 133 -19.86 14.60 32.17
N ILE A 134 -20.83 15.09 31.39
CA ILE A 134 -21.52 16.36 31.62
C ILE A 134 -22.90 16.09 32.21
N LYS A 135 -23.20 16.73 33.35
CA LYS A 135 -24.51 16.65 33.99
C LYS A 135 -25.48 17.66 33.38
N PHE A 136 -26.53 17.17 32.72
CA PHE A 136 -27.60 18.00 32.16
C PHE A 136 -28.73 18.21 33.18
N PRO A 137 -29.33 19.42 33.23
CA PRO A 137 -30.47 19.69 34.10
C PRO A 137 -31.73 18.94 33.65
N GLU A 138 -32.67 18.75 34.57
CA GLU A 138 -33.99 18.20 34.24
C GLU A 138 -34.84 19.13 33.38
N GLY A 139 -35.86 18.56 32.72
CA GLY A 139 -36.87 19.32 31.98
C GLY A 139 -36.44 19.91 30.63
N LEU A 140 -35.25 19.58 30.12
CA LEU A 140 -34.86 19.98 28.76
C LEU A 140 -35.80 19.40 27.70
N LYS A 141 -36.18 20.23 26.73
CA LYS A 141 -36.99 19.83 25.56
C LYS A 141 -36.11 19.60 24.33
N LYS A 142 -36.57 18.74 23.40
CA LYS A 142 -35.88 18.51 22.13
C LYS A 142 -35.67 19.83 21.40
N ASN A 143 -34.47 20.02 20.85
CA ASN A 143 -34.06 21.22 20.11
C ASN A 143 -33.92 22.49 20.98
N GLN A 144 -33.86 22.35 22.31
CA GLN A 144 -33.63 23.48 23.22
C GLN A 144 -32.18 23.97 23.16
N LYS A 145 -32.00 25.29 23.23
CA LYS A 145 -30.67 25.92 23.35
C LYS A 145 -30.06 25.60 24.72
N LEU A 146 -28.80 25.17 24.73
CA LEU A 146 -28.03 24.98 25.95
C LEU A 146 -27.60 26.33 26.53
N THR A 147 -27.50 26.41 27.86
CA THR A 147 -27.02 27.59 28.57
C THR A 147 -25.58 27.93 28.17
N ILE A 148 -24.74 26.91 28.06
CA ILE A 148 -23.35 26.99 27.62
C ILE A 148 -23.12 25.88 26.58
N PRO A 149 -22.44 26.15 25.45
CA PRO A 149 -22.07 25.10 24.51
C PRO A 149 -21.19 24.04 25.18
N VAL A 150 -21.44 22.77 24.87
CA VAL A 150 -20.74 21.63 25.44
C VAL A 150 -19.88 20.93 24.39
N ILE A 151 -18.80 20.26 24.81
CA ILE A 151 -17.98 19.42 23.95
C ILE A 151 -18.28 17.96 24.25
N THR A 152 -18.58 17.19 23.20
CA THR A 152 -18.82 15.75 23.27
C THR A 152 -17.84 15.04 22.33
N PRO A 153 -16.64 14.67 22.80
CA PRO A 153 -15.60 14.17 21.92
C PRO A 153 -15.84 12.71 21.54
N THR A 154 -15.39 12.35 20.34
CA THR A 154 -15.45 10.98 19.81
C THR A 154 -14.07 10.53 19.32
N SER A 155 -13.77 9.24 19.44
CA SER A 155 -12.57 8.67 18.82
C SER A 155 -12.78 8.49 17.32
N HIS A 156 -11.70 8.63 16.55
CA HIS A 156 -11.72 8.21 15.15
C HIS A 156 -11.46 6.70 15.12
N GLY A 157 -12.45 5.89 14.77
CA GLY A 157 -12.28 4.45 14.59
C GLY A 157 -11.19 4.17 13.55
N GLY A 158 -10.06 3.58 13.98
CA GLY A 158 -8.95 3.28 13.08
C GLY A 158 -9.33 2.24 12.03
N GLY A 159 -9.62 2.66 10.80
CA GLY A 159 -9.80 1.77 9.65
C GLY A 159 -11.24 1.37 9.30
N LYS A 160 -11.40 0.67 8.17
CA LYS A 160 -12.64 0.40 7.38
C LYS A 160 -13.83 -0.27 8.12
N SER A 161 -13.77 -0.46 9.44
CA SER A 161 -14.85 -1.09 10.22
C SER A 161 -14.97 -0.62 11.69
N GLY A 162 -14.25 0.40 12.14
CA GLY A 162 -14.34 0.90 13.52
C GLY A 162 -15.43 1.96 13.69
N HIS A 163 -16.44 1.72 14.53
CA HIS A 163 -17.42 2.73 14.91
C HIS A 163 -16.80 3.80 15.83
N ASP A 164 -17.25 5.05 15.72
CA ASP A 164 -16.82 6.16 16.59
C ASP A 164 -17.27 5.89 18.05
N GLU A 165 -16.32 5.83 18.99
CA GLU A 165 -16.60 5.63 20.42
C GLU A 165 -16.85 6.99 21.11
N ARG A 166 -17.84 7.04 22.00
CA ARG A 166 -18.05 8.20 22.88
C ARG A 166 -16.92 8.26 23.91
N LEU A 167 -16.24 9.41 24.02
CA LEU A 167 -15.17 9.59 25.00
C LEU A 167 -15.46 10.76 25.94
N THR A 168 -15.11 10.63 27.22
CA THR A 168 -15.04 11.76 28.15
C THR A 168 -13.67 12.44 28.07
N ARG A 169 -13.58 13.70 28.51
CA ARG A 169 -12.29 14.40 28.66
C ARG A 169 -11.33 13.60 29.54
N GLU A 170 -11.84 13.08 30.65
CA GLU A 170 -11.09 12.32 31.65
C GLU A 170 -10.54 11.03 31.03
N GLN A 171 -11.34 10.31 30.23
CA GLN A 171 -10.89 9.12 29.52
C GLN A 171 -9.81 9.44 28.48
N ILE A 172 -9.93 10.53 27.73
CA ILE A 172 -8.93 10.93 26.72
C ILE A 172 -7.56 11.18 27.36
N ILE A 173 -7.56 11.86 28.51
CA ILE A 173 -6.35 12.18 29.27
C ILE A 173 -5.79 10.92 29.93
N ALA A 174 -6.63 10.15 30.62
CA ALA A 174 -6.21 8.94 31.35
C ALA A 174 -5.64 7.85 30.42
N ARG A 175 -6.24 7.66 29.23
CA ARG A 175 -5.77 6.74 28.19
C ARG A 175 -4.56 7.29 27.40
N LYS A 176 -4.08 8.51 27.72
CA LYS A 176 -2.96 9.19 27.04
C LYS A 176 -3.16 9.33 25.52
N ILE A 177 -4.41 9.46 25.06
CA ILE A 177 -4.73 9.66 23.64
C ILE A 177 -4.26 11.05 23.19
N VAL A 178 -4.48 12.05 24.03
CA VAL A 178 -4.00 13.44 23.83
C VAL A 178 -3.43 13.96 25.14
N PRO A 179 -2.21 14.53 25.17
CA PRO A 179 -1.68 15.18 26.37
C PRO A 179 -2.60 16.30 26.87
N GLU A 180 -2.79 16.42 28.19
CA GLU A 180 -3.74 17.37 28.78
C GLU A 180 -3.53 18.82 28.29
N LYS A 181 -2.26 19.25 28.19
CA LYS A 181 -1.91 20.59 27.68
C LYS A 181 -2.43 20.81 26.25
N LEU A 182 -2.32 19.81 25.39
CA LEU A 182 -2.78 19.87 24.00
C LEU A 182 -4.31 19.80 23.94
N TYR A 183 -4.94 18.95 24.76
CA TYR A 183 -6.40 18.86 24.85
C TYR A 183 -7.03 20.20 25.26
N LYS A 184 -6.48 20.89 26.27
CA LYS A 184 -6.93 22.23 26.67
C LYS A 184 -6.86 23.25 25.53
N GLN A 185 -5.84 23.16 24.67
CA GLN A 185 -5.74 24.01 23.48
C GLN A 185 -6.82 23.68 22.45
N MET A 186 -7.08 22.40 22.21
CA MET A 186 -8.15 21.95 21.33
C MET A 186 -9.52 22.40 21.82
N GLU A 187 -9.79 22.25 23.13
CA GLU A 187 -11.04 22.67 23.78
C GLU A 187 -11.28 24.18 23.60
N LYS A 188 -10.29 25.00 23.96
CA LYS A 188 -10.34 26.45 23.80
C LYS A 188 -10.55 26.84 22.33
N ALA A 189 -9.82 26.22 21.40
CA ALA A 189 -9.95 26.51 19.97
C ALA A 189 -11.34 26.14 19.45
N ALA A 190 -11.85 24.95 19.77
CA ALA A 190 -13.16 24.47 19.34
C ALA A 190 -14.31 25.36 19.83
N LEU A 191 -14.33 25.75 21.11
CA LEU A 191 -15.34 26.65 21.67
C LEU A 191 -15.27 28.05 21.03
N THR A 192 -14.05 28.58 20.84
CA THR A 192 -13.86 29.91 20.24
C THR A 192 -14.29 29.92 18.76
N LEU A 193 -13.95 28.87 18.01
CA LEU A 193 -14.41 28.67 16.64
C LEU A 193 -15.95 28.58 16.58
N PHE A 194 -16.56 27.88 17.53
CA PHE A 194 -18.01 27.68 17.56
C PHE A 194 -18.76 28.97 17.88
N ASP A 195 -18.30 29.73 18.86
CA ASP A 195 -18.87 31.04 19.19
C ASP A 195 -18.76 32.01 18.00
N TYR A 196 -17.59 32.09 17.38
CA TYR A 196 -17.36 32.94 16.20
C TYR A 196 -18.27 32.54 15.02
N GLY A 197 -18.33 31.24 14.71
CA GLY A 197 -19.20 30.68 13.68
C GLY A 197 -20.67 30.96 13.97
N SER A 198 -21.12 30.73 15.21
CA SER A 198 -22.49 30.97 15.66
C SER A 198 -22.92 32.43 15.48
N LYS A 199 -22.05 33.38 15.86
CA LYS A 199 -22.30 34.82 15.69
C LYS A 199 -22.44 35.20 14.22
N LEU A 200 -21.55 34.70 13.35
CA LEU A 200 -21.61 34.99 11.92
C LEU A 200 -22.85 34.35 11.27
N CYS A 201 -23.13 33.08 11.55
CA CYS A 201 -24.31 32.38 11.05
C CYS A 201 -25.60 33.10 11.47
N LYS A 202 -25.71 33.55 12.73
CA LYS A 202 -26.88 34.28 13.21
C LYS A 202 -27.14 35.56 12.42
N LYS A 203 -26.09 36.33 12.13
CA LYS A 203 -26.16 37.54 11.26
C LYS A 203 -26.61 37.21 9.83
N ARG A 204 -26.43 35.96 9.38
CA ARG A 204 -26.84 35.46 8.06
C ARG A 204 -28.18 34.72 8.09
N GLY A 205 -28.92 34.81 9.19
CA GLY A 205 -30.24 34.17 9.36
C GLY A 205 -30.18 32.66 9.59
N LEU A 206 -29.02 32.13 10.01
CA LEU A 206 -28.80 30.73 10.33
C LEU A 206 -28.44 30.54 11.81
N ILE A 207 -28.82 29.41 12.39
CA ILE A 207 -28.38 28.96 13.71
C ILE A 207 -27.36 27.84 13.49
N LEU A 208 -26.13 28.02 13.98
CA LEU A 208 -25.16 26.93 14.07
C LEU A 208 -25.48 26.12 15.33
N VAL A 209 -25.96 24.89 15.14
CA VAL A 209 -26.54 24.06 16.20
C VAL A 209 -25.46 23.25 16.89
N ASP A 210 -24.69 22.53 16.09
CA ASP A 210 -23.49 21.80 16.48
C ASP A 210 -22.54 21.69 15.28
N THR A 211 -21.27 21.42 15.57
CA THR A 211 -20.24 21.22 14.54
C THR A 211 -19.12 20.33 15.06
N LYS A 212 -18.50 19.60 14.14
CA LYS A 212 -17.33 18.77 14.40
C LYS A 212 -16.06 19.53 14.02
N TYR A 213 -15.06 19.52 14.90
CA TYR A 213 -13.72 20.00 14.61
C TYR A 213 -12.70 18.87 14.67
N GLU A 214 -11.82 18.82 13.68
CA GLU A 214 -10.67 17.94 13.66
C GLU A 214 -9.39 18.77 13.72
N PHE A 215 -8.41 18.26 14.46
CA PHE A 215 -7.12 18.92 14.63
C PHE A 215 -5.98 17.99 14.25
N GLY A 216 -4.86 18.59 13.85
CA GLY A 216 -3.60 17.91 13.64
C GLY A 216 -2.42 18.73 14.13
N LEU A 217 -1.24 18.14 14.10
CA LEU A 217 0.02 18.81 14.33
C LEU A 217 0.71 19.07 12.99
N TYR A 218 1.07 20.33 12.74
CA TYR A 218 1.96 20.70 11.64
C TYR A 218 3.20 21.36 12.22
N LYS A 219 4.37 20.74 12.02
CA LYS A 219 5.64 21.16 12.63
C LYS A 219 5.50 21.41 14.15
N GLY A 220 4.82 20.48 14.84
CA GLY A 220 4.57 20.54 16.28
C GLY A 220 3.49 21.54 16.74
N LYS A 221 2.84 22.28 15.83
CA LYS A 221 1.80 23.27 16.18
C LYS A 221 0.40 22.73 15.93
N LEU A 222 -0.50 22.95 16.90
CA LEU A 222 -1.92 22.66 16.76
C LEU A 222 -2.50 23.41 15.55
N THR A 223 -3.06 22.66 14.62
CA THR A 223 -3.55 23.15 13.34
C THR A 223 -4.94 22.56 13.10
N LEU A 224 -5.91 23.41 12.78
CA LEU A 224 -7.24 23.00 12.36
C LEU A 224 -7.18 22.35 10.97
N ILE A 225 -7.76 21.16 10.86
CA ILE A 225 -7.78 20.36 9.62
C ILE A 225 -9.23 20.04 9.20
N ASP A 226 -9.35 19.21 8.17
CA ASP A 226 -10.61 18.72 7.60
C ASP A 226 -11.53 19.81 7.01
N GLU A 227 -12.83 19.80 7.30
CA GLU A 227 -13.78 20.88 6.97
C GLU A 227 -14.45 21.43 8.23
N ILE A 228 -14.86 22.71 8.22
CA ILE A 228 -15.60 23.30 9.35
C ILE A 228 -16.79 24.12 8.86
N HIS A 229 -17.87 24.10 9.65
CA HIS A 229 -19.07 24.92 9.42
C HIS A 229 -19.67 24.73 8.01
N THR A 230 -19.62 23.49 7.53
CA THR A 230 -20.23 23.03 6.28
C THR A 230 -21.47 22.19 6.57
N PRO A 231 -22.41 22.02 5.61
CA PRO A 231 -23.56 21.13 5.77
C PRO A 231 -23.21 19.66 6.07
N ASP A 232 -21.98 19.24 5.78
CA ASP A 232 -21.49 17.88 6.03
C ASP A 232 -20.93 17.69 7.45
N SER A 233 -20.40 18.76 8.06
CA SER A 233 -19.75 18.79 9.38
C SER A 233 -20.60 19.43 10.48
N SER A 234 -21.71 20.09 10.12
CA SER A 234 -22.46 20.97 11.02
C SER A 234 -23.96 20.93 10.76
N ARG A 235 -24.73 21.18 11.82
CA ARG A 235 -26.18 21.37 11.74
C ARG A 235 -26.56 22.85 11.69
N PHE A 236 -27.47 23.19 10.77
CA PHE A 236 -27.90 24.56 10.51
C PHE A 236 -29.42 24.67 10.52
N TRP A 237 -29.96 25.55 11.36
CA TRP A 237 -31.39 25.89 11.35
C TRP A 237 -31.67 27.30 10.86
N ILE A 238 -32.92 27.56 10.47
CA ILE A 238 -33.37 28.91 10.09
C ILE A 238 -33.79 29.71 11.31
N VAL A 239 -33.17 30.87 11.52
CA VAL A 239 -33.46 31.75 12.68
C VAL A 239 -34.93 32.16 12.72
N LYS A 240 -35.51 32.52 11.56
CA LYS A 240 -36.86 33.07 11.45
C LYS A 240 -37.96 32.10 11.93
N THR A 241 -37.76 30.79 11.77
CA THR A 241 -38.80 29.78 12.06
C THR A 241 -38.54 29.01 13.35
N TYR A 242 -37.33 29.09 13.93
CA TYR A 242 -36.94 28.30 15.09
C TYR A 242 -37.85 28.51 16.31
N ALA A 243 -38.07 29.76 16.75
CA ALA A 243 -38.82 30.03 17.97
C ALA A 243 -40.27 29.49 17.92
N GLN A 244 -40.95 29.69 16.79
CA GLN A 244 -42.32 29.20 16.58
C GLN A 244 -42.37 27.68 16.52
N ARG A 245 -41.42 27.03 15.81
CA ARG A 245 -41.39 25.56 15.69
C ARG A 245 -41.07 24.91 17.03
N PHE A 246 -40.10 25.45 17.77
CA PHE A 246 -39.75 24.98 19.11
C PHE A 246 -40.93 25.09 20.09
N ALA A 247 -41.65 26.22 20.09
CA ALA A 247 -42.84 26.39 20.93
C ALA A 247 -43.95 25.36 20.62
N LYS A 248 -44.03 24.89 19.36
CA LYS A 248 -44.97 23.86 18.91
C LYS A 248 -44.44 22.42 19.04
N GLY A 249 -43.22 22.23 19.54
CA GLY A 249 -42.57 20.90 19.57
C GLY A 249 -42.22 20.33 18.18
N ALA A 250 -42.24 21.15 17.13
CA ALA A 250 -41.95 20.72 15.76
C ALA A 250 -40.44 20.75 15.45
N GLU A 251 -40.00 19.91 14.51
CA GLU A 251 -38.61 19.93 14.06
C GLU A 251 -38.24 21.28 13.42
N PRO A 252 -37.06 21.85 13.74
CA PRO A 252 -36.54 23.05 13.12
C PRO A 252 -36.35 22.85 11.62
N GLU A 253 -36.59 23.93 10.88
CA GLU A 253 -36.25 23.97 9.47
C GLU A 253 -34.74 24.02 9.32
N ASN A 254 -34.18 23.07 8.55
CA ASN A 254 -32.74 22.85 8.48
C ASN A 254 -32.20 22.90 7.05
N PHE A 255 -30.89 23.11 6.96
CA PHE A 255 -30.14 23.15 5.70
C PHE A 255 -29.00 22.11 5.63
N ASP A 256 -29.01 21.12 6.52
CA ASP A 256 -27.94 20.15 6.69
C ASP A 256 -28.37 18.71 6.33
N LYS A 257 -27.51 17.74 6.61
CA LYS A 257 -27.75 16.32 6.36
C LYS A 257 -29.01 15.74 7.03
N GLU A 258 -29.54 16.37 8.07
CA GLU A 258 -30.72 15.87 8.77
C GLU A 258 -31.95 15.83 7.85
N PHE A 259 -32.08 16.76 6.90
CA PHE A 259 -33.11 16.68 5.85
C PHE A 259 -33.08 15.35 5.08
N LEU A 260 -31.88 14.91 4.69
CA LEU A 260 -31.69 13.64 3.98
C LEU A 260 -32.02 12.44 4.90
N ARG A 261 -31.57 12.49 6.15
CA ARG A 261 -31.85 11.43 7.14
C ARG A 261 -33.34 11.27 7.42
N LEU A 262 -34.07 12.38 7.53
CA LEU A 262 -35.52 12.36 7.73
C LEU A 262 -36.25 11.75 6.52
N TRP A 263 -35.82 12.06 5.30
CA TRP A 263 -36.38 11.46 4.10
C TRP A 263 -36.16 9.93 4.05
N TYR A 264 -34.96 9.46 4.39
CA TYR A 264 -34.66 8.03 4.47
C TYR A 264 -35.45 7.32 5.59
N ASN A 265 -35.59 7.97 6.75
CA ASN A 265 -36.39 7.44 7.86
C ASN A 265 -37.87 7.28 7.47
N GLN A 266 -38.45 8.25 6.74
CA GLN A 266 -39.80 8.14 6.18
C GLN A 266 -39.98 6.96 5.19
N LYS A 267 -38.87 6.46 4.63
CA LYS A 267 -38.82 5.28 3.76
C LYS A 267 -38.42 4.01 4.51
N GLY A 268 -38.36 4.05 5.84
CA GLY A 268 -38.01 2.91 6.68
C GLY A 268 -36.52 2.59 6.73
N TYR A 269 -35.64 3.43 6.16
CA TYR A 269 -34.20 3.18 6.16
C TYR A 269 -33.50 3.89 7.32
N LEU A 270 -32.92 3.09 8.22
CA LEU A 270 -32.21 3.56 9.42
C LEU A 270 -30.68 3.32 9.37
N GLY A 271 -30.18 2.83 8.23
CA GLY A 271 -28.76 2.50 8.03
C GLY A 271 -28.50 1.01 7.75
N ASP A 272 -29.47 0.15 8.02
CA ASP A 272 -29.35 -1.30 7.80
C ASP A 272 -29.89 -1.70 6.42
N GLY A 273 -29.14 -2.53 5.70
CA GLY A 273 -29.49 -3.01 4.37
C GLY A 273 -29.17 -2.02 3.22
N PRO A 274 -29.58 -2.33 1.99
CA PRO A 274 -29.36 -1.46 0.84
C PRO A 274 -30.21 -0.17 0.96
N PRO A 275 -29.61 1.02 0.81
CA PRO A 275 -30.38 2.27 0.90
C PRO A 275 -31.34 2.40 -0.29
N PRO A 276 -32.58 2.88 -0.08
CA PRO A 276 -33.46 3.30 -1.16
C PRO A 276 -32.78 4.30 -2.11
N PRO A 277 -33.00 4.21 -3.44
CA PRO A 277 -32.40 5.15 -4.39
C PRO A 277 -32.97 6.56 -4.16
N MET A 278 -32.10 7.58 -4.25
CA MET A 278 -32.53 8.96 -4.14
C MET A 278 -33.39 9.36 -5.34
N SER A 279 -34.56 9.96 -5.07
CA SER A 279 -35.38 10.54 -6.14
C SER A 279 -34.71 11.80 -6.72
N LYS A 280 -35.06 12.18 -7.96
CA LYS A 280 -34.51 13.39 -8.60
C LYS A 280 -34.86 14.64 -7.78
N GLU A 281 -36.06 14.68 -7.21
CA GLU A 281 -36.55 15.76 -6.36
C GLU A 281 -35.69 15.89 -5.09
N LEU A 282 -35.35 14.76 -4.46
CA LEU A 282 -34.47 14.75 -3.28
C LEU A 282 -33.07 15.29 -3.62
N VAL A 283 -32.51 14.88 -4.76
CA VAL A 283 -31.21 15.37 -5.25
C VAL A 283 -31.24 16.88 -5.46
N VAL A 284 -32.28 17.39 -6.13
CA VAL A 284 -32.45 18.82 -6.40
C VAL A 284 -32.59 19.61 -5.11
N GLN A 285 -33.47 19.17 -4.20
CA GLN A 285 -33.69 19.84 -2.91
C GLN A 285 -32.43 19.86 -2.04
N THR A 286 -31.64 18.78 -2.07
CA THR A 286 -30.37 18.69 -1.32
C THR A 286 -29.33 19.63 -1.92
N ALA A 287 -29.14 19.63 -3.25
CA ALA A 287 -28.21 20.54 -3.93
C ALA A 287 -28.57 22.02 -3.66
N GLN A 288 -29.86 22.37 -3.77
CA GLN A 288 -30.34 23.73 -3.50
C GLN A 288 -30.11 24.16 -2.04
N ARG A 289 -30.26 23.24 -1.06
CA ARG A 289 -29.96 23.52 0.35
C ARG A 289 -28.49 23.80 0.57
N TYR A 290 -27.62 22.96 0.03
CA TYR A 290 -26.17 23.10 0.19
C TYR A 290 -25.68 24.41 -0.41
N ILE A 291 -26.12 24.72 -1.64
CA ILE A 291 -25.85 26.00 -2.29
C ILE A 291 -26.44 27.16 -1.47
N GLY A 292 -27.66 27.03 -0.95
CA GLY A 292 -28.31 28.02 -0.11
C GLY A 292 -27.51 28.35 1.17
N VAL A 293 -26.90 27.35 1.81
CA VAL A 293 -25.99 27.55 2.95
C VAL A 293 -24.76 28.33 2.53
N TYR A 294 -24.13 27.94 1.43
CA TYR A 294 -22.98 28.67 0.88
C TYR A 294 -23.33 30.14 0.64
N GLU A 295 -24.44 30.42 -0.05
CA GLU A 295 -24.83 31.80 -0.37
C GLU A 295 -25.15 32.62 0.89
N LYS A 296 -25.84 32.03 1.87
CA LYS A 296 -26.17 32.69 3.14
C LYS A 296 -24.91 32.99 3.95
N ILE A 297 -24.07 31.99 4.20
CA ILE A 297 -22.88 32.13 5.06
C ILE A 297 -21.88 33.11 4.43
N THR A 298 -21.55 32.91 3.15
CA THR A 298 -20.52 33.71 2.48
C THR A 298 -21.03 35.08 2.03
N GLY A 299 -22.34 35.21 1.80
CA GLY A 299 -22.94 36.37 1.14
C GLY A 299 -22.67 36.45 -0.36
N ARG A 300 -22.11 35.40 -0.97
CA ARG A 300 -21.73 35.35 -2.39
C ARG A 300 -22.67 34.44 -3.16
N LYS A 301 -22.99 34.80 -4.41
CA LYS A 301 -23.73 33.89 -5.30
C LYS A 301 -22.86 32.70 -5.70
N PHE A 302 -23.46 31.52 -5.72
CA PHE A 302 -22.74 30.31 -6.14
C PHE A 302 -22.63 30.28 -7.67
N LYS A 303 -21.40 30.19 -8.17
CA LYS A 303 -21.14 30.10 -9.61
C LYS A 303 -21.11 28.64 -10.04
N THR A 304 -22.01 28.28 -10.93
CA THR A 304 -22.05 26.95 -11.53
C THR A 304 -21.03 26.82 -12.66
N TYR A 305 -20.75 25.58 -13.05
CA TYR A 305 -19.86 25.24 -14.15
C TYR A 305 -20.34 23.93 -14.80
N PRO A 306 -20.02 23.70 -16.09
CA PRO A 306 -20.40 22.47 -16.77
C PRO A 306 -19.63 21.27 -16.19
N TYR A 307 -20.30 20.13 -16.17
CA TYR A 307 -19.68 18.81 -15.95
C TYR A 307 -19.39 18.15 -17.32
N PRO A 308 -18.51 17.13 -17.38
CA PRO A 308 -17.64 16.60 -16.31
C PRO A 308 -16.49 17.57 -15.95
N ILE A 309 -16.02 17.54 -14.70
CA ILE A 309 -15.02 18.51 -14.18
C ILE A 309 -13.61 17.95 -13.99
N GLN A 310 -13.39 16.68 -14.34
CA GLN A 310 -12.12 16.00 -14.16
C GLN A 310 -10.99 16.72 -14.89
N LYS A 311 -11.23 17.08 -16.17
CA LYS A 311 -10.27 17.84 -16.97
C LYS A 311 -10.00 19.22 -16.37
N ASN A 312 -11.04 19.95 -15.97
CA ASN A 312 -10.91 21.28 -15.35
C ASN A 312 -10.08 21.24 -14.06
N ILE A 313 -10.24 20.18 -13.25
CA ILE A 313 -9.44 19.96 -12.05
C ILE A 313 -7.96 19.73 -12.42
N GLN A 314 -7.70 18.90 -13.42
CA GLN A 314 -6.34 18.60 -13.88
C GLN A 314 -5.66 19.85 -14.46
N ASP A 315 -6.38 20.61 -15.29
CA ASP A 315 -5.91 21.87 -15.88
C ASP A 315 -5.63 22.93 -14.81
N ALA A 316 -6.49 23.05 -13.79
CA ALA A 316 -6.31 23.98 -12.68
C ALA A 316 -5.10 23.62 -11.80
N LEU A 317 -4.85 22.34 -11.59
CA LEU A 317 -3.65 21.87 -10.89
C LEU A 317 -2.38 22.15 -11.69
N ASN A 318 -2.42 21.97 -13.02
CA ASN A 318 -1.30 22.27 -13.91
C ASN A 318 -1.02 23.79 -14.01
N SER A 319 -2.07 24.61 -14.14
CA SER A 319 -1.97 26.06 -14.35
C SER A 319 -1.70 26.85 -13.07
N GLY A 320 -2.14 26.34 -11.92
CA GLY A 320 -2.02 26.99 -10.61
C GLY A 320 -0.60 27.03 -10.03
N GLY A 321 0.44 26.82 -10.86
CA GLY A 321 1.82 26.82 -10.40
C GLY A 321 2.11 25.73 -9.38
N VAL A 322 1.27 24.67 -9.30
CA VAL A 322 1.70 23.40 -8.70
C VAL A 322 2.71 22.82 -9.69
N LYS A 323 3.91 23.40 -9.69
CA LYS A 323 5.07 22.71 -10.22
C LYS A 323 5.00 21.33 -9.57
N LEU A 324 4.94 20.30 -10.41
CA LEU A 324 5.36 18.94 -10.07
C LEU A 324 6.86 18.94 -9.79
N THR A 325 7.38 19.94 -9.09
CA THR A 325 8.55 19.81 -8.28
C THR A 325 8.13 18.89 -7.14
N TYR A 326 8.41 17.60 -7.31
CA TYR A 326 9.26 16.99 -6.31
C TYR A 326 10.38 18.01 -6.07
N SER A 327 10.28 18.73 -4.96
CA SER A 327 11.31 19.67 -4.59
C SER A 327 12.61 18.89 -4.61
N SER A 328 13.49 19.26 -5.53
CA SER A 328 14.91 18.89 -5.58
C SER A 328 15.67 19.45 -4.37
N GLY A 329 14.99 19.73 -3.27
CA GLY A 329 15.55 19.75 -1.93
C GLY A 329 15.54 18.32 -1.44
N VAL A 330 16.63 17.62 -1.69
CA VAL A 330 17.02 16.41 -0.96
C VAL A 330 17.03 16.77 0.53
N GLN A 331 15.90 16.61 1.22
CA GLN A 331 15.95 16.00 2.53
C GLN A 331 15.99 14.50 2.25
N ASN A 332 17.15 13.93 2.50
CA ASN A 332 17.46 12.50 2.52
C ASN A 332 16.46 11.75 3.42
N GLN A 333 15.22 11.57 2.96
CA GLN A 333 14.27 10.69 3.62
C GLN A 333 14.55 9.29 3.11
N THR A 334 15.22 8.49 3.94
CA THR A 334 15.50 7.08 3.67
C THR A 334 14.21 6.36 3.30
N ILE A 335 14.24 5.60 2.21
CA ILE A 335 13.13 4.74 1.76
C ILE A 335 13.62 3.30 1.89
N ARG A 336 13.09 2.55 2.87
CA ARG A 336 13.47 1.16 3.05
C ARG A 336 12.57 0.25 2.24
N TYR A 337 13.04 -0.95 1.93
CA TYR A 337 12.23 -1.94 1.22
C TYR A 337 10.94 -2.30 1.98
N ALA A 338 11.00 -2.39 3.31
CA ALA A 338 9.83 -2.64 4.15
C ALA A 338 8.76 -1.52 4.11
N ASP A 339 9.14 -0.28 3.78
CA ASP A 339 8.20 0.85 3.73
C ASP A 339 7.32 0.84 2.47
N VAL A 340 7.78 0.16 1.42
CA VAL A 340 7.17 0.24 0.07
C VAL A 340 7.01 -1.12 -0.61
N GLY A 341 7.43 -2.20 0.05
CA GLY A 341 7.55 -3.55 -0.49
C GLY A 341 7.18 -4.61 0.54
N ASP A 342 7.95 -5.71 0.54
CA ASP A 342 7.73 -6.85 1.45
C ASP A 342 8.41 -6.56 2.80
N ASN A 343 7.74 -6.90 3.90
CA ASN A 343 8.29 -6.81 5.25
C ASN A 343 8.53 -8.22 5.81
N TYR A 344 9.78 -8.66 5.75
CA TYR A 344 10.19 -10.00 6.14
C TYR A 344 9.90 -10.31 7.62
N ASP A 345 10.04 -9.32 8.52
CA ASP A 345 9.80 -9.50 9.95
C ASP A 345 8.34 -9.90 10.26
N THR A 346 7.40 -9.47 9.41
CA THR A 346 5.98 -9.84 9.55
C THR A 346 5.61 -11.14 8.86
N LYS A 347 6.37 -11.54 7.83
CA LYS A 347 6.06 -12.67 6.95
C LYS A 347 6.73 -13.96 7.39
N ASP A 348 7.98 -13.88 7.83
CA ASP A 348 8.79 -15.05 8.17
C ASP A 348 8.25 -15.83 9.39
N PRO A 349 7.70 -15.20 10.45
CA PRO A 349 7.02 -15.95 11.51
C PRO A 349 5.86 -16.82 11.00
N ILE A 350 5.06 -16.31 10.07
CA ILE A 350 3.95 -17.07 9.46
C ILE A 350 4.48 -18.20 8.58
N LYS A 351 5.57 -17.98 7.82
CA LYS A 351 6.21 -19.05 7.04
C LYS A 351 6.68 -20.19 7.95
N LYS A 352 7.25 -19.90 9.11
CA LYS A 352 7.69 -20.94 10.06
C LYS A 352 6.51 -21.73 10.63
N LEU A 353 5.40 -21.07 10.95
CA LEU A 353 4.16 -21.75 11.33
C LEU A 353 3.66 -22.68 10.22
N ALA A 354 3.66 -22.20 8.97
CA ALA A 354 3.27 -23.01 7.83
C ALA A 354 4.22 -24.20 7.60
N GLN A 355 5.54 -24.00 7.72
CA GLN A 355 6.53 -25.09 7.63
C GLN A 355 6.34 -26.14 8.73
N THR A 356 6.09 -25.70 9.96
CA THR A 356 5.81 -26.59 11.10
C THR A 356 4.54 -27.40 10.87
N ALA A 357 3.45 -26.76 10.45
CA ALA A 357 2.20 -27.44 10.13
C ALA A 357 2.38 -28.43 8.97
N ALA A 358 3.06 -28.00 7.90
CA ALA A 358 3.37 -28.86 6.76
C ALA A 358 4.26 -30.05 7.14
N ALA A 359 5.10 -29.95 8.19
CA ALA A 359 5.95 -31.07 8.65
C ALA A 359 5.11 -32.29 9.02
N SER A 360 3.96 -32.05 9.64
CA SER A 360 3.06 -33.13 10.04
C SER A 360 2.38 -33.86 8.86
N THR A 361 2.38 -33.27 7.66
CA THR A 361 1.75 -33.85 6.46
C THR A 361 2.68 -34.77 5.67
N GLY A 362 4.00 -34.72 5.91
CA GLY A 362 4.99 -35.55 5.22
C GLY A 362 4.74 -37.05 5.39
N LYS A 363 4.13 -37.46 6.51
CA LYS A 363 3.71 -38.86 6.77
C LYS A 363 2.76 -39.42 5.71
N ASN A 364 2.00 -38.56 5.02
CA ASN A 364 1.06 -38.97 3.98
C ASN A 364 1.76 -39.51 2.73
N LEU A 365 3.04 -39.20 2.50
CA LEU A 365 3.80 -39.78 1.39
C LEU A 365 3.96 -41.30 1.54
N LYS A 366 4.07 -41.79 2.79
CA LYS A 366 4.32 -43.21 3.07
C LYS A 366 3.20 -44.11 2.58
N SER A 367 1.94 -43.68 2.68
CA SER A 367 0.80 -44.46 2.17
C SER A 367 0.78 -44.59 0.64
N HIS A 368 1.58 -43.77 -0.06
CA HIS A 368 1.70 -43.80 -1.52
C HIS A 368 3.04 -44.40 -2.00
N GLY A 369 3.84 -45.00 -1.10
CA GLY A 369 5.13 -45.60 -1.47
C GLY A 369 6.27 -44.59 -1.64
N PHE A 370 6.09 -43.35 -1.17
CA PHE A 370 7.12 -42.30 -1.22
C PHE A 370 7.65 -41.98 0.19
N SER A 371 8.87 -41.46 0.25
CA SER A 371 9.49 -40.99 1.50
C SER A 371 9.95 -39.55 1.35
N GLU A 372 9.75 -38.75 2.40
CA GLU A 372 10.24 -37.37 2.43
C GLU A 372 11.76 -37.33 2.65
N ILE A 373 12.44 -36.37 1.99
CA ILE A 373 13.78 -35.94 2.37
C ILE A 373 13.65 -34.73 3.30
N THR A 374 13.61 -34.98 4.60
CA THR A 374 13.28 -33.95 5.62
C THR A 374 14.25 -32.78 5.63
N ASP A 375 15.51 -33.00 5.22
CA ASP A 375 16.52 -31.95 5.11
C ASP A 375 16.24 -30.92 4.01
N SER A 376 15.36 -31.24 3.06
CA SER A 376 14.90 -30.29 2.04
C SER A 376 13.80 -29.35 2.56
N ARG A 377 13.25 -29.60 3.75
CA ARG A 377 12.16 -28.78 4.29
C ARG A 377 12.69 -27.39 4.67
N GLY A 378 12.08 -26.36 4.10
CA GLY A 378 12.54 -24.98 4.20
C GLY A 378 13.68 -24.63 3.23
N GLU A 379 14.17 -25.57 2.40
CA GLU A 379 14.98 -25.27 1.20
C GLU A 379 14.14 -24.53 0.16
N SER A 380 14.80 -24.06 -0.89
CA SER A 380 14.12 -23.43 -2.02
C SER A 380 13.21 -24.43 -2.77
N ALA A 381 13.50 -25.73 -2.70
CA ALA A 381 12.67 -26.78 -3.32
C ALA A 381 12.48 -27.95 -2.34
N TYR A 382 11.30 -28.56 -2.39
CA TYR A 382 10.93 -29.71 -1.57
C TYR A 382 11.28 -31.02 -2.29
N VAL A 383 11.90 -31.96 -1.58
CA VAL A 383 12.42 -33.21 -2.15
C VAL A 383 11.78 -34.44 -1.48
N TRP A 384 11.40 -35.42 -2.29
CA TRP A 384 10.92 -36.72 -1.84
C TRP A 384 11.54 -37.83 -2.70
N SER A 385 11.48 -39.08 -2.24
CA SER A 385 12.07 -40.23 -2.90
C SER A 385 11.08 -41.38 -3.07
N PHE A 386 11.37 -42.25 -4.02
CA PHE A 386 10.75 -43.56 -4.20
C PHE A 386 11.78 -44.56 -4.72
N ASP A 387 11.52 -45.83 -4.52
CA ASP A 387 12.37 -46.90 -5.03
C ASP A 387 11.78 -47.43 -6.35
N LEU A 388 12.63 -47.54 -7.38
CA LEU A 388 12.26 -48.28 -8.58
C LEU A 388 12.30 -49.78 -8.27
N ALA A 389 11.20 -50.48 -8.56
CA ALA A 389 10.98 -51.88 -8.18
C ALA A 389 12.06 -52.87 -8.64
N GLN A 390 12.89 -52.50 -9.63
CA GLN A 390 13.89 -53.37 -10.24
C GLN A 390 15.32 -53.22 -9.69
N ASP A 391 15.69 -52.08 -9.06
CA ASP A 391 17.11 -51.79 -8.76
C ASP A 391 17.43 -51.40 -7.31
N LYS A 392 16.42 -51.27 -6.42
CA LYS A 392 16.57 -50.80 -5.01
C LYS A 392 17.39 -49.50 -4.86
N LYS A 393 17.54 -48.71 -5.92
CA LYS A 393 18.20 -47.39 -5.88
C LYS A 393 17.12 -46.31 -5.76
N PRO A 394 17.17 -45.45 -4.72
CA PRO A 394 16.18 -44.40 -4.55
C PRO A 394 16.34 -43.34 -5.64
N VAL A 395 15.26 -43.06 -6.35
CA VAL A 395 15.13 -41.89 -7.24
C VAL A 395 14.49 -40.78 -6.42
N LEU A 396 15.03 -39.57 -6.52
CA LEU A 396 14.46 -38.41 -5.83
C LEU A 396 13.82 -37.46 -6.83
N MET A 397 12.73 -36.85 -6.40
CA MET A 397 11.99 -35.82 -7.11
C MET A 397 12.06 -34.53 -6.30
N ALA A 398 12.06 -33.41 -6.99
CA ALA A 398 12.02 -32.09 -6.38
C ALA A 398 10.87 -31.27 -6.96
N SER A 399 10.27 -30.41 -6.15
CA SER A 399 9.23 -29.47 -6.59
C SER A 399 9.43 -28.10 -5.96
N VAL A 400 9.09 -27.06 -6.72
CA VAL A 400 9.12 -25.66 -6.29
C VAL A 400 7.93 -24.90 -6.85
N ILE A 401 7.48 -23.89 -6.11
CA ILE A 401 6.54 -22.86 -6.56
C ILE A 401 7.20 -21.51 -6.32
N GLU A 402 7.22 -20.67 -7.34
CA GLU A 402 7.78 -19.32 -7.25
C GLU A 402 6.99 -18.31 -8.09
N GLY A 403 7.12 -17.04 -7.71
CA GLY A 403 6.46 -15.91 -8.36
C GLY A 403 7.46 -14.82 -8.74
N LEU A 404 7.18 -14.13 -9.84
CA LEU A 404 8.02 -13.02 -10.31
C LEU A 404 8.02 -11.83 -9.34
N GLY A 405 6.90 -11.61 -8.64
CA GLY A 405 6.65 -10.38 -7.91
C GLY A 405 6.32 -9.23 -8.87
N THR A 406 6.83 -8.03 -8.59
CA THR A 406 6.31 -6.79 -9.22
C THR A 406 7.14 -6.25 -10.39
N LYS A 407 7.97 -7.09 -11.02
CA LYS A 407 8.87 -6.67 -12.11
C LYS A 407 8.17 -6.33 -13.42
N ASN A 408 7.03 -6.96 -13.71
CA ASN A 408 6.16 -6.62 -14.83
C ASN A 408 5.76 -5.14 -14.84
N LEU A 409 5.56 -4.54 -13.66
CA LEU A 409 5.18 -3.12 -13.55
C LEU A 409 6.33 -2.15 -13.90
N VAL A 410 7.57 -2.64 -14.00
CA VAL A 410 8.69 -1.88 -14.61
C VAL A 410 8.62 -1.98 -16.14
N ALA A 411 8.29 -3.15 -16.69
CA ALA A 411 8.09 -3.34 -18.12
C ALA A 411 6.92 -2.47 -18.64
N ASP A 412 5.79 -2.46 -17.93
CA ASP A 412 4.64 -1.61 -18.28
C ASP A 412 5.05 -0.13 -18.33
N GLY A 413 5.72 0.36 -17.28
CA GLY A 413 6.17 1.76 -17.22
C GLY A 413 7.23 2.12 -18.26
N MET A 414 8.06 1.17 -18.69
CA MET A 414 9.00 1.35 -19.80
C MET A 414 8.30 1.33 -21.17
N GLY A 415 7.26 0.51 -21.32
CA GLY A 415 6.49 0.36 -22.55
C GLY A 415 5.74 1.63 -22.94
N GLU A 416 5.26 2.40 -21.95
CA GLU A 416 4.55 3.68 -22.15
C GLU A 416 5.32 4.69 -23.02
N PHE A 417 6.65 4.61 -23.07
CA PHE A 417 7.46 5.59 -23.79
C PHE A 417 8.49 5.02 -24.77
N SER A 418 8.83 3.74 -24.64
CA SER A 418 9.81 3.11 -25.52
C SER A 418 9.18 2.41 -26.73
N GLY A 419 7.87 2.12 -26.66
CA GLY A 419 7.17 1.27 -27.63
C GLY A 419 7.55 -0.22 -27.57
N LYS A 420 8.47 -0.61 -26.67
CA LYS A 420 8.85 -2.01 -26.44
C LYS A 420 8.04 -2.59 -25.28
N THR A 421 7.56 -3.82 -25.41
CA THR A 421 6.77 -4.46 -24.34
C THR A 421 7.63 -4.88 -23.16
N TYR A 422 8.86 -5.34 -23.42
CA TYR A 422 9.76 -6.02 -22.47
C TYR A 422 9.18 -7.29 -21.84
N TYR A 423 8.05 -7.81 -22.33
CA TYR A 423 7.44 -8.99 -21.73
C TYR A 423 8.20 -10.28 -22.04
N ASP A 424 9.12 -10.27 -23.01
CA ASP A 424 10.11 -11.35 -23.20
C ASP A 424 11.07 -11.48 -22.01
N VAL A 425 11.47 -10.35 -21.41
CA VAL A 425 12.29 -10.30 -20.18
C VAL A 425 11.46 -10.76 -18.99
N ILE A 426 10.23 -10.27 -18.86
CA ILE A 426 9.33 -10.61 -17.76
C ILE A 426 9.04 -12.12 -17.73
N ALA A 427 8.76 -12.72 -18.88
CA ALA A 427 8.58 -14.16 -19.01
C ALA A 427 9.86 -14.92 -18.63
N HIS A 428 11.00 -14.50 -19.19
CA HIS A 428 12.29 -15.11 -18.89
C HIS A 428 12.61 -15.10 -17.40
N ASP A 429 12.41 -13.97 -16.74
CA ASP A 429 12.70 -13.81 -15.32
C ASP A 429 11.76 -14.64 -14.44
N THR A 430 10.50 -14.80 -14.86
CA THR A 430 9.54 -15.67 -14.14
C THR A 430 10.00 -17.13 -14.17
N VAL A 431 10.45 -17.61 -15.33
CA VAL A 431 11.02 -18.96 -15.45
C VAL A 431 12.32 -19.07 -14.66
N ALA A 432 13.20 -18.06 -14.73
CA ALA A 432 14.48 -18.07 -14.03
C ALA A 432 14.31 -18.14 -12.50
N THR A 433 13.36 -17.41 -11.92
CA THR A 433 13.08 -17.46 -10.47
C THR A 433 12.68 -18.87 -10.02
N ILE A 434 11.85 -19.55 -10.81
CA ILE A 434 11.39 -20.92 -10.51
C ILE A 434 12.56 -21.92 -10.66
N ILE A 435 13.24 -21.89 -11.81
CA ILE A 435 14.25 -22.90 -12.15
C ILE A 435 15.49 -22.78 -11.26
N ASN A 436 15.96 -21.57 -10.95
CA ASN A 436 17.17 -21.40 -10.12
C ASN A 436 16.99 -21.92 -8.70
N ASP A 437 15.77 -21.88 -8.17
CA ASP A 437 15.43 -22.46 -6.88
C ASP A 437 15.28 -23.99 -6.97
N LEU A 438 14.70 -24.53 -8.04
CA LEU A 438 14.64 -25.98 -8.27
C LEU A 438 16.04 -26.61 -8.33
N VAL A 439 16.97 -26.02 -9.10
CA VAL A 439 18.30 -26.61 -9.30
C VAL A 439 19.22 -26.42 -8.09
N SER A 440 18.83 -25.60 -7.10
CA SER A 440 19.62 -25.39 -5.88
C SER A 440 19.73 -26.65 -5.01
N VAL A 441 18.75 -27.55 -5.09
CA VAL A 441 18.79 -28.87 -4.43
C VAL A 441 19.43 -29.95 -5.31
N GLY A 442 20.00 -29.57 -6.45
CA GLY A 442 20.66 -30.45 -7.41
C GLY A 442 19.72 -31.16 -8.39
N ALA A 443 18.45 -30.75 -8.46
CA ALA A 443 17.48 -31.35 -9.37
C ALA A 443 17.73 -30.94 -10.82
N THR A 444 17.60 -31.90 -11.73
CA THR A 444 17.46 -31.63 -13.17
C THR A 444 16.01 -31.25 -13.44
N PRO A 445 15.72 -30.05 -14.01
CA PRO A 445 14.35 -29.66 -14.34
C PRO A 445 13.72 -30.61 -15.36
N LEU A 446 12.45 -30.97 -15.17
CA LEU A 446 11.69 -31.81 -16.12
C LEU A 446 10.51 -31.05 -16.73
N VAL A 447 9.61 -30.57 -15.86
CA VAL A 447 8.37 -29.91 -16.29
C VAL A 447 8.16 -28.65 -15.47
N LEU A 448 7.75 -27.58 -16.15
CA LEU A 448 7.33 -26.31 -15.56
C LEU A 448 5.91 -26.00 -15.99
N HIS A 449 5.05 -25.62 -15.04
CA HIS A 449 3.68 -25.17 -15.26
C HIS A 449 3.55 -23.67 -14.94
N ALA A 450 2.85 -22.96 -15.82
CA ALA A 450 2.59 -21.53 -15.71
C ALA A 450 1.39 -21.22 -14.79
N TYR A 451 1.44 -20.07 -14.12
CA TYR A 451 0.32 -19.44 -13.44
C TYR A 451 0.28 -17.94 -13.79
N TRP A 452 -0.74 -17.53 -14.55
CA TRP A 452 -0.85 -16.18 -15.13
C TRP A 452 -2.17 -15.54 -14.73
N ALA A 453 -2.25 -14.93 -13.57
CA ALA A 453 -3.51 -14.36 -13.07
C ALA A 453 -3.73 -12.93 -13.56
N ILE A 454 -4.88 -12.70 -14.19
CA ILE A 454 -5.29 -11.40 -14.74
C ILE A 454 -6.58 -10.93 -14.10
N GLU A 455 -6.87 -9.63 -14.12
CA GLU A 455 -8.18 -9.15 -13.65
C GLU A 455 -9.30 -9.54 -14.62
N ASP A 456 -9.07 -9.29 -15.92
CA ASP A 456 -10.02 -9.53 -17.00
C ASP A 456 -9.30 -9.83 -18.32
N ASN A 457 -10.03 -10.40 -19.27
CA ASN A 457 -9.48 -10.90 -20.53
C ASN A 457 -8.92 -9.81 -21.46
N SER A 458 -9.26 -8.53 -21.25
CA SER A 458 -8.71 -7.43 -22.06
C SER A 458 -7.18 -7.34 -21.94
N TRP A 459 -6.61 -7.83 -20.84
CA TRP A 459 -5.16 -7.92 -20.70
C TRP A 459 -4.54 -8.86 -21.75
N LEU A 460 -5.23 -9.92 -22.17
CA LEU A 460 -4.71 -10.86 -23.17
C LEU A 460 -4.84 -10.34 -24.62
N GLU A 461 -5.59 -9.27 -24.86
CA GLU A 461 -5.88 -8.77 -26.21
C GLU A 461 -4.67 -8.11 -26.90
N ASN A 462 -3.66 -7.67 -26.14
CA ASN A 462 -2.43 -7.10 -26.70
C ASN A 462 -1.56 -8.19 -27.32
N LYS A 463 -1.75 -8.44 -28.63
CA LYS A 463 -1.05 -9.48 -29.38
C LYS A 463 0.47 -9.38 -29.31
N THR A 464 1.04 -8.17 -29.44
CA THR A 464 2.50 -7.98 -29.40
C THR A 464 3.06 -8.36 -28.05
N ARG A 465 2.45 -7.89 -26.96
CA ARG A 465 2.83 -8.27 -25.59
C ARG A 465 2.76 -9.79 -25.40
N MET A 466 1.68 -10.43 -25.85
CA MET A 466 1.50 -11.87 -25.67
C MET A 466 2.52 -12.68 -26.47
N ILE A 467 2.85 -12.29 -27.70
CA ILE A 467 3.87 -12.94 -28.51
C ILE A 467 5.25 -12.82 -27.85
N ASP A 468 5.63 -11.61 -27.42
CA ASP A 468 6.90 -11.39 -26.72
C ASP A 468 6.98 -12.22 -25.44
N PHE A 469 5.90 -12.25 -24.66
CA PHE A 469 5.79 -13.02 -23.42
C PHE A 469 5.94 -14.53 -23.66
N ILE A 470 5.17 -15.10 -24.59
CA ILE A 470 5.20 -16.54 -24.92
C ILE A 470 6.58 -16.95 -25.45
N ASN A 471 7.17 -16.14 -26.33
CA ASN A 471 8.51 -16.40 -26.86
C ASN A 471 9.57 -16.31 -25.76
N GLY A 472 9.48 -15.32 -24.87
CA GLY A 472 10.38 -15.19 -23.72
C GLY A 472 10.28 -16.39 -22.79
N TRP A 473 9.06 -16.86 -22.51
CA TRP A 473 8.82 -18.03 -21.66
C TRP A 473 9.43 -19.29 -22.27
N LYS A 474 9.08 -19.58 -23.53
CA LYS A 474 9.62 -20.71 -24.29
C LYS A 474 11.15 -20.68 -24.31
N ASN A 475 11.75 -19.54 -24.65
CA ASN A 475 13.20 -19.43 -24.75
C ASN A 475 13.88 -19.66 -23.39
N ALA A 476 13.29 -19.20 -22.29
CA ALA A 476 13.83 -19.47 -20.97
C ALA A 476 13.70 -20.96 -20.58
N CYS A 477 12.61 -21.63 -20.99
CA CYS A 477 12.49 -23.08 -20.86
C CYS A 477 13.58 -23.83 -21.65
N ASP A 478 13.86 -23.42 -22.89
CA ASP A 478 14.92 -24.00 -23.73
C ASP A 478 16.32 -23.77 -23.12
N ILE A 479 16.55 -22.61 -22.50
CA ILE A 479 17.79 -22.31 -21.76
C ILE A 479 17.91 -23.23 -20.54
N ALA A 480 16.82 -23.41 -19.79
CA ALA A 480 16.76 -24.27 -18.61
C ALA A 480 16.83 -25.77 -18.93
N GLY A 481 16.48 -26.18 -20.16
CA GLY A 481 16.32 -27.58 -20.53
C GLY A 481 15.08 -28.22 -19.89
N VAL A 482 14.02 -27.44 -19.70
CA VAL A 482 12.77 -27.87 -19.06
C VAL A 482 11.63 -27.89 -20.08
N SER A 483 10.71 -28.85 -19.97
CA SER A 483 9.48 -28.85 -20.76
C SER A 483 8.46 -27.88 -20.15
N TRP A 484 7.81 -27.07 -20.99
CA TRP A 484 6.66 -26.27 -20.57
C TRP A 484 5.39 -27.12 -20.66
N GLY A 485 4.91 -27.60 -19.50
CA GLY A 485 3.79 -28.53 -19.40
C GLY A 485 2.39 -27.91 -19.51
N GLY A 486 2.29 -26.63 -19.86
CA GLY A 486 1.03 -25.86 -19.82
C GLY A 486 0.93 -24.98 -18.57
N GLY A 487 -0.30 -24.72 -18.09
CA GLY A 487 -0.54 -23.87 -16.93
C GLY A 487 -1.98 -23.37 -16.83
N GLU A 488 -2.19 -22.42 -15.91
CA GLU A 488 -3.50 -21.82 -15.62
C GLU A 488 -3.46 -20.31 -15.85
N THR A 489 -4.58 -19.73 -16.32
CA THR A 489 -4.71 -18.27 -16.55
C THR A 489 -6.01 -17.76 -15.91
N PRO A 490 -6.07 -17.68 -14.56
CA PRO A 490 -7.32 -17.38 -13.90
C PRO A 490 -7.69 -15.89 -14.03
N THR A 491 -8.98 -15.64 -14.26
CA THR A 491 -9.58 -14.31 -14.25
C THR A 491 -10.02 -13.95 -12.82
N LEU A 492 -9.27 -13.10 -12.13
CA LEU A 492 -9.42 -12.79 -10.70
C LEU A 492 -9.87 -11.34 -10.46
N LYS A 493 -11.09 -11.03 -10.90
CA LYS A 493 -11.69 -9.69 -10.77
C LYS A 493 -11.76 -9.24 -9.31
N GLY A 494 -11.25 -8.03 -9.03
CA GLY A 494 -11.20 -7.46 -7.68
C GLY A 494 -10.09 -8.00 -6.78
N ILE A 495 -9.30 -8.98 -7.25
CA ILE A 495 -8.07 -9.46 -6.58
C ILE A 495 -6.84 -8.92 -7.31
N VAL A 496 -6.78 -9.11 -8.63
CA VAL A 496 -5.72 -8.53 -9.48
C VAL A 496 -6.12 -7.12 -9.88
N THR A 497 -5.15 -6.20 -9.91
CA THR A 497 -5.41 -4.80 -10.28
C THR A 497 -5.67 -4.67 -11.79
N PRO A 498 -6.65 -3.87 -12.23
CA PRO A 498 -6.91 -3.63 -13.65
C PRO A 498 -5.67 -3.27 -14.46
N GLY A 499 -5.53 -3.88 -15.63
CA GLY A 499 -4.40 -3.64 -16.53
C GLY A 499 -3.07 -4.27 -16.10
N THR A 500 -3.05 -5.06 -15.02
CA THR A 500 -1.85 -5.74 -14.50
C THR A 500 -1.99 -7.26 -14.57
N ILE A 501 -0.90 -7.97 -14.24
CA ILE A 501 -0.84 -9.44 -14.18
C ILE A 501 -0.03 -9.88 -12.95
N ASP A 502 -0.43 -10.98 -12.33
CA ASP A 502 0.39 -11.73 -11.39
C ASP A 502 0.96 -12.98 -12.06
N LEU A 503 2.27 -13.18 -11.94
CA LEU A 503 3.04 -14.15 -12.71
C LEU A 503 3.79 -15.08 -11.77
N GLY A 504 3.57 -16.38 -11.94
CA GLY A 504 4.31 -17.41 -11.25
C GLY A 504 4.20 -18.75 -11.95
N GLY A 505 4.56 -19.79 -11.22
CA GLY A 505 4.47 -21.15 -11.70
C GLY A 505 5.02 -22.17 -10.72
N SER A 506 4.99 -23.42 -11.15
CA SER A 506 5.59 -24.53 -10.42
C SER A 506 6.50 -25.32 -11.34
N ALA A 507 7.56 -25.91 -10.80
CA ALA A 507 8.41 -26.81 -11.54
C ALA A 507 8.70 -28.09 -10.77
N ILE A 508 8.79 -29.19 -11.50
CA ILE A 508 9.17 -30.51 -11.00
C ILE A 508 10.48 -30.92 -11.67
N GLY A 509 11.39 -31.45 -10.86
CA GLY A 509 12.67 -31.98 -11.31
C GLY A 509 12.98 -33.36 -10.72
N ILE A 510 14.06 -33.95 -11.21
CA ILE A 510 14.53 -35.27 -10.81
C ILE A 510 16.00 -35.21 -10.38
N ILE A 511 16.36 -35.98 -9.36
CA ILE A 511 17.73 -36.22 -8.93
C ILE A 511 17.95 -37.73 -9.06
N LYS A 512 18.57 -38.14 -10.17
CA LYS A 512 18.79 -39.56 -10.51
C LYS A 512 19.86 -40.23 -9.64
N ASN A 513 20.86 -39.46 -9.21
CA ASN A 513 21.91 -39.92 -8.31
C ASN A 513 21.77 -39.20 -6.97
N LYS A 514 21.54 -39.94 -5.88
CA LYS A 514 21.41 -39.37 -4.53
C LYS A 514 22.63 -38.53 -4.11
N GLN A 515 23.82 -38.79 -4.65
CA GLN A 515 25.02 -37.98 -4.38
C GLN A 515 24.88 -36.53 -4.87
N HIS A 516 24.02 -36.29 -5.87
CA HIS A 516 23.72 -34.95 -6.40
C HIS A 516 22.66 -34.21 -5.59
N LEU A 517 22.06 -34.84 -4.57
CA LEU A 517 21.19 -34.11 -3.65
C LEU A 517 22.03 -33.08 -2.90
N ILE A 518 21.62 -31.82 -2.99
CA ILE A 518 22.28 -30.70 -2.33
C ILE A 518 21.37 -30.23 -1.19
N THR A 519 21.86 -30.40 0.04
CA THR A 519 21.25 -29.92 1.29
C THR A 519 22.39 -29.50 2.21
N ASP A 520 22.09 -28.84 3.32
CA ASP A 520 23.12 -28.40 4.28
C ASP A 520 23.88 -29.53 5.00
N THR A 521 23.49 -30.80 4.80
CA THR A 521 24.08 -31.97 5.45
C THR A 521 25.55 -32.22 5.13
N LYS A 522 26.02 -31.79 3.94
CA LYS A 522 27.42 -31.91 3.53
C LYS A 522 28.29 -30.71 3.95
N LEU A 523 27.66 -29.62 4.38
CA LEU A 523 28.35 -28.37 4.69
C LEU A 523 29.25 -28.55 5.91
N LYS A 524 30.49 -28.06 5.81
CA LYS A 524 31.47 -28.15 6.91
C LYS A 524 32.41 -26.96 6.95
N SER A 525 33.04 -26.77 8.11
CA SER A 525 34.14 -25.82 8.28
C SER A 525 35.27 -26.14 7.30
N GLY A 526 35.84 -25.10 6.69
CA GLY A 526 36.86 -25.20 5.65
C GLY A 526 36.31 -25.23 4.22
N ASP A 527 35.00 -25.37 4.03
CA ASP A 527 34.40 -25.22 2.70
C ASP A 527 34.62 -23.81 2.17
N ARG A 528 34.94 -23.72 0.89
CA ARG A 528 35.07 -22.48 0.14
C ARG A 528 33.72 -22.05 -0.42
N ILE A 529 33.50 -20.75 -0.46
CA ILE A 529 32.29 -20.11 -0.97
C ILE A 529 32.64 -19.49 -2.32
N VAL A 530 32.06 -20.00 -3.40
CA VAL A 530 32.23 -19.46 -4.75
C VAL A 530 30.99 -18.63 -5.12
N LEU A 531 31.16 -17.33 -5.36
CA LEU A 531 30.07 -16.40 -5.70
C LEU A 531 30.01 -16.15 -7.21
N LEU A 532 28.87 -16.44 -7.82
CA LEU A 532 28.57 -16.14 -9.21
C LEU A 532 28.11 -14.68 -9.36
N LYS A 533 28.56 -14.05 -10.44
CA LYS A 533 28.18 -12.67 -10.75
C LYS A 533 26.73 -12.60 -11.23
N SER A 534 25.94 -11.65 -10.69
CA SER A 534 24.59 -11.39 -11.18
C SER A 534 24.59 -10.55 -12.46
N ASN A 535 23.49 -10.57 -13.20
CA ASN A 535 23.27 -9.64 -14.31
C ASN A 535 22.69 -8.29 -13.85
N GLY A 536 22.07 -8.24 -12.66
CA GLY A 536 21.44 -7.05 -12.12
C GLY A 536 20.61 -7.38 -10.88
N VAL A 537 19.53 -6.62 -10.67
CA VAL A 537 18.63 -6.76 -9.51
C VAL A 537 17.75 -8.02 -9.54
N ASN A 538 17.71 -8.72 -10.68
CA ASN A 538 16.80 -9.82 -10.98
C ASN A 538 15.34 -9.45 -10.68
N ALA A 539 14.64 -10.26 -9.88
CA ALA A 539 13.24 -10.07 -9.52
C ALA A 539 13.02 -9.55 -8.09
N ASN A 540 14.08 -9.17 -7.36
CA ASN A 540 14.00 -8.84 -5.93
C ASN A 540 14.23 -7.36 -5.64
N GLY A 541 13.63 -6.84 -4.56
CA GLY A 541 13.72 -5.43 -4.20
C GLY A 541 12.99 -4.48 -5.17
N ILE A 542 12.19 -5.01 -6.10
CA ILE A 542 11.59 -4.24 -7.21
C ILE A 542 10.58 -3.20 -6.73
N SER A 543 9.85 -3.45 -5.64
CA SER A 543 8.92 -2.45 -5.11
C SER A 543 9.64 -1.16 -4.69
N LEU A 544 10.85 -1.27 -4.12
CA LEU A 544 11.70 -0.12 -3.81
C LEU A 544 12.22 0.54 -5.08
N THR A 545 12.66 -0.22 -6.08
CA THR A 545 13.16 0.37 -7.34
C THR A 545 12.07 1.18 -8.07
N ARG A 546 10.82 0.69 -8.03
CA ARG A 546 9.63 1.39 -8.53
C ARG A 546 9.28 2.63 -7.71
N ALA A 547 9.37 2.56 -6.39
CA ALA A 547 9.15 3.71 -5.52
C ALA A 547 10.16 4.83 -5.79
N ILE A 548 11.42 4.48 -6.04
CA ILE A 548 12.46 5.41 -6.48
C ILE A 548 12.08 6.04 -7.82
N ALA A 549 11.68 5.22 -8.81
CA ALA A 549 11.28 5.73 -10.12
C ALA A 549 10.15 6.77 -10.01
N LYS A 550 9.15 6.56 -9.16
CA LYS A 550 8.06 7.54 -8.94
C LYS A 550 8.53 8.91 -8.43
N LYS A 551 9.69 8.97 -7.74
CA LYS A 551 10.28 10.20 -7.21
C LYS A 551 11.25 10.87 -8.18
N LEU A 552 11.72 10.17 -9.20
CA LEU A 552 12.67 10.71 -10.17
C LEU A 552 11.94 11.58 -11.22
N PRO A 553 12.48 12.77 -11.58
CA PRO A 553 11.84 13.64 -12.59
C PRO A 553 11.62 12.96 -13.93
N GLN A 554 12.51 12.04 -14.33
CA GLN A 554 12.41 11.29 -15.57
C GLN A 554 11.95 9.84 -15.35
N GLY A 555 11.54 9.48 -14.13
CA GLY A 555 11.12 8.12 -13.80
C GLY A 555 12.11 7.05 -14.24
N PHE A 556 11.61 6.02 -14.92
CA PHE A 556 12.44 4.96 -15.49
C PHE A 556 13.36 5.42 -16.63
N LYS A 557 13.10 6.57 -17.28
CA LYS A 557 13.98 7.16 -18.31
C LYS A 557 15.28 7.73 -17.74
N THR A 558 15.34 7.95 -16.43
CA THR A 558 16.51 8.52 -15.76
C THR A 558 17.76 7.72 -16.14
N LYS A 559 18.79 8.42 -16.62
CA LYS A 559 20.02 7.80 -17.09
C LYS A 559 20.94 7.48 -15.91
N LEU A 560 21.47 6.26 -15.92
CA LEU A 560 22.54 5.82 -15.02
C LEU A 560 23.89 6.36 -15.53
N PRO A 561 24.97 6.35 -14.71
CA PRO A 561 26.29 6.82 -15.13
C PRO A 561 26.85 6.16 -16.39
N ASN A 562 26.41 4.93 -16.70
CA ASN A 562 26.81 4.19 -17.90
C ASN A 562 25.90 4.46 -19.13
N GLY A 563 25.01 5.45 -19.07
CA GLY A 563 24.14 5.84 -20.18
C GLY A 563 22.90 4.96 -20.41
N LYS A 564 22.75 3.83 -19.69
CA LYS A 564 21.51 3.04 -19.72
C LYS A 564 20.40 3.76 -18.98
N MET A 565 19.15 3.58 -19.41
CA MET A 565 18.00 4.02 -18.62
C MET A 565 17.88 3.17 -17.37
N TYR A 566 17.40 3.77 -16.28
CA TYR A 566 17.19 3.07 -15.02
C TYR A 566 16.27 1.86 -15.19
N GLY A 567 15.14 2.02 -15.91
CA GLY A 567 14.25 0.90 -16.18
C GLY A 567 14.85 -0.19 -17.06
N GLU A 568 15.71 0.16 -18.03
CA GLU A 568 16.46 -0.85 -18.83
C GLU A 568 17.41 -1.67 -17.95
N ALA A 569 18.09 -1.02 -17.02
CA ALA A 569 18.98 -1.72 -16.10
C ALA A 569 18.20 -2.67 -15.17
N LEU A 570 17.01 -2.25 -14.71
CA LEU A 570 16.11 -3.10 -13.93
C LEU A 570 15.59 -4.29 -14.74
N LEU A 571 15.32 -4.10 -16.04
CA LEU A 571 14.87 -5.14 -16.98
C LEU A 571 16.03 -5.94 -17.62
N THR A 572 17.17 -6.04 -16.94
CA THR A 572 18.21 -7.00 -17.34
C THR A 572 17.74 -8.42 -16.97
N LYS A 573 17.83 -9.36 -17.92
CA LYS A 573 17.45 -10.77 -17.74
C LYS A 573 18.30 -11.44 -16.66
N THR A 574 17.64 -12.17 -15.78
CA THR A 574 18.23 -13.01 -14.74
C THR A 574 18.95 -14.20 -15.38
N HIS A 575 20.07 -14.62 -14.82
CA HIS A 575 20.75 -15.83 -15.29
C HIS A 575 19.90 -17.07 -14.99
N VAL A 576 20.02 -18.10 -15.82
CA VAL A 576 19.41 -19.42 -15.58
C VAL A 576 20.54 -20.42 -15.39
N TYR A 577 20.64 -21.00 -14.19
CA TYR A 577 21.81 -21.79 -13.79
C TYR A 577 21.68 -23.29 -14.05
N ALA A 578 20.56 -23.78 -14.59
CA ALA A 578 20.30 -25.21 -14.78
C ALA A 578 21.42 -25.95 -15.55
N LYS A 579 21.86 -25.40 -16.69
CA LYS A 579 22.95 -25.98 -17.49
C LYS A 579 24.29 -25.97 -16.75
N LEU A 580 24.53 -24.95 -15.92
CA LEU A 580 25.75 -24.87 -15.11
C LEU A 580 25.75 -25.95 -14.04
N ILE A 581 24.67 -26.10 -13.28
CA ILE A 581 24.57 -27.13 -12.24
C ILE A 581 24.70 -28.53 -12.85
N ALA A 582 24.02 -28.79 -13.97
CA ALA A 582 24.15 -30.05 -14.69
C ALA A 582 25.60 -30.32 -15.15
N ALA A 583 26.34 -29.30 -15.59
CA ALA A 583 27.73 -29.44 -16.01
C ALA A 583 28.69 -29.70 -14.84
N LEU A 584 28.47 -29.05 -13.69
CA LEU A 584 29.24 -29.31 -12.47
C LEU A 584 29.00 -30.73 -11.96
N GLN A 585 27.75 -31.19 -11.95
CA GLN A 585 27.38 -32.56 -11.60
C GLN A 585 27.98 -33.59 -12.56
N LYS A 586 27.91 -33.34 -13.88
CA LYS A 586 28.53 -34.23 -14.90
C LYS A 586 30.05 -34.32 -14.76
N ALA A 587 30.69 -33.31 -14.18
CA ALA A 587 32.11 -33.30 -13.90
C ALA A 587 32.45 -33.86 -12.51
N ASP A 588 31.48 -34.44 -11.80
CA ASP A 588 31.62 -34.99 -10.44
C ASP A 588 32.19 -33.97 -9.44
N ILE A 589 31.80 -32.70 -9.57
CA ILE A 589 32.12 -31.68 -8.55
C ILE A 589 31.26 -31.97 -7.32
N ASP A 590 31.88 -32.21 -6.16
CA ASP A 590 31.15 -32.39 -4.91
C ASP A 590 30.69 -31.04 -4.36
N ILE A 591 29.44 -30.69 -4.66
CA ILE A 591 28.79 -29.48 -4.16
C ILE A 591 28.15 -29.80 -2.81
N HIS A 592 28.62 -29.12 -1.76
CA HIS A 592 28.09 -29.33 -0.42
C HIS A 592 26.81 -28.55 -0.18
N TYR A 593 26.72 -27.32 -0.69
CA TYR A 593 25.52 -26.51 -0.57
C TYR A 593 25.42 -25.49 -1.70
N ILE A 594 24.21 -25.01 -1.93
CA ILE A 594 23.92 -23.92 -2.86
C ILE A 594 22.98 -22.92 -2.19
N SER A 595 23.32 -21.64 -2.23
CA SER A 595 22.42 -20.57 -1.86
C SER A 595 22.10 -19.68 -3.06
N ASN A 596 20.83 -19.69 -3.48
CA ASN A 596 20.28 -18.74 -4.46
C ASN A 596 20.02 -17.37 -3.79
N ILE A 597 20.77 -16.34 -4.17
CA ILE A 597 20.75 -15.02 -3.53
C ILE A 597 19.60 -14.18 -4.13
N THR A 598 18.41 -14.34 -3.56
CA THR A 598 17.20 -13.58 -3.92
C THR A 598 16.84 -12.54 -2.85
N GLY A 599 15.59 -12.46 -2.40
CA GLY A 599 15.21 -11.63 -1.26
C GLY A 599 16.01 -11.97 0.00
N HIS A 600 16.23 -10.98 0.87
CA HIS A 600 17.18 -11.00 2.00
C HIS A 600 18.67 -10.80 1.63
N GLY A 601 19.01 -10.71 0.35
CA GLY A 601 20.37 -10.42 -0.11
C GLY A 601 21.40 -11.41 0.44
N LEU A 602 22.58 -10.93 0.81
CA LEU A 602 23.70 -11.78 1.24
C LEU A 602 23.48 -12.44 2.61
N ARG A 603 22.45 -12.06 3.36
CA ARG A 603 22.04 -12.82 4.56
C ARG A 603 21.77 -14.27 4.21
N LYS A 604 21.24 -14.56 3.02
CA LYS A 604 20.93 -15.93 2.58
C LYS A 604 22.11 -16.90 2.60
N LEU A 605 23.35 -16.41 2.62
CA LEU A 605 24.53 -17.26 2.76
C LEU A 605 24.51 -18.06 4.08
N MET A 606 23.85 -17.58 5.13
CA MET A 606 23.64 -18.33 6.38
C MET A 606 22.29 -19.06 6.44
N ARG A 607 21.62 -19.29 5.31
CA ARG A 607 20.39 -20.11 5.26
C ARG A 607 20.56 -21.54 5.80
N PRO A 608 21.70 -22.25 5.62
CA PRO A 608 21.90 -23.56 6.23
C PRO A 608 21.63 -23.59 7.74
N ARG A 609 21.19 -24.74 8.25
CA ARG A 609 20.88 -24.94 9.68
C ARG A 609 22.11 -24.98 10.59
N PRO A 610 23.25 -25.59 10.20
CA PRO A 610 24.42 -25.65 11.07
C PRO A 610 24.93 -24.27 11.49
N GLU A 611 25.34 -24.14 12.75
CA GLU A 611 25.95 -22.93 13.29
C GLU A 611 27.37 -22.76 12.72
N PHE A 612 27.47 -21.94 11.69
CA PHE A 612 28.74 -21.57 11.05
C PHE A 612 28.83 -20.07 10.83
N THR A 613 30.05 -19.56 10.90
CA THR A 613 30.36 -18.22 10.42
C THR A 613 30.77 -18.30 8.94
N TYR A 614 30.10 -17.50 8.12
CA TYR A 614 30.32 -17.41 6.68
C TYR A 614 31.16 -16.16 6.38
N VAL A 615 32.46 -16.34 6.19
CA VAL A 615 33.40 -15.25 5.96
C VAL A 615 33.51 -14.98 4.47
N ILE A 616 33.14 -13.77 4.04
CA ILE A 616 33.22 -13.30 2.66
C ILE A 616 34.34 -12.28 2.55
N GLU A 617 35.47 -12.72 1.99
CA GLU A 617 36.71 -11.95 1.79
C GLU A 617 36.68 -11.13 0.50
N LYS A 618 35.90 -11.58 -0.49
CA LYS A 618 35.76 -10.94 -1.80
C LYS A 618 34.30 -10.91 -2.24
N ILE A 619 33.90 -9.81 -2.84
CA ILE A 619 32.57 -9.59 -3.41
C ILE A 619 32.70 -8.98 -4.79
N TRP A 620 31.68 -9.14 -5.62
CA TRP A 620 31.59 -8.39 -6.87
C TRP A 620 31.37 -6.91 -6.61
N GLU A 621 32.00 -6.07 -7.41
CA GLU A 621 31.67 -4.65 -7.47
C GLU A 621 30.22 -4.48 -7.97
N PRO A 622 29.34 -3.80 -7.21
CA PRO A 622 27.95 -3.63 -7.61
C PRO A 622 27.82 -2.87 -8.93
N GLN A 623 26.97 -3.38 -9.83
CA GLN A 623 26.62 -2.71 -11.08
C GLN A 623 26.02 -1.32 -10.79
N PRO A 624 26.14 -0.34 -11.71
CA PRO A 624 25.71 1.05 -11.48
C PRO A 624 24.26 1.24 -10.99
N VAL A 625 23.37 0.30 -11.32
CA VAL A 625 21.98 0.31 -10.85
C VAL A 625 21.87 0.21 -9.32
N PHE A 626 22.75 -0.56 -8.66
CA PHE A 626 22.74 -0.72 -7.21
C PHE A 626 23.21 0.55 -6.51
N ALA A 627 24.34 1.12 -6.95
CA ALA A 627 24.84 2.40 -6.43
C ALA A 627 23.82 3.53 -6.64
N PHE A 628 23.12 3.51 -7.79
CA PHE A 628 22.04 4.45 -8.05
C PHE A 628 20.87 4.25 -7.09
N ILE A 629 20.37 3.02 -6.91
CA ILE A 629 19.30 2.70 -5.96
C ILE A 629 19.69 3.17 -4.55
N GLN A 630 20.88 2.80 -4.09
CA GLN A 630 21.42 3.17 -2.79
C GLN A 630 21.39 4.68 -2.56
N LYS A 631 21.91 5.43 -3.54
CA LYS A 631 21.94 6.90 -3.48
C LYS A 631 20.54 7.49 -3.45
N GLN A 632 19.63 7.04 -4.32
CA GLN A 632 18.29 7.61 -4.42
C GLN A 632 17.39 7.24 -3.23
N ALA A 633 17.62 6.07 -2.61
CA ALA A 633 16.89 5.63 -1.42
C ALA A 633 17.54 6.05 -0.10
N ASN A 634 18.73 6.68 -0.15
CA ASN A 634 19.55 7.03 1.02
C ASN A 634 19.72 5.84 1.98
N LEU A 635 20.22 4.72 1.44
CA LEU A 635 20.45 3.47 2.17
C LEU A 635 21.94 3.27 2.48
N SER A 636 22.21 2.69 3.64
CA SER A 636 23.54 2.21 4.02
C SER A 636 23.95 0.97 3.21
N ASP A 637 25.25 0.66 3.17
CA ASP A 637 25.72 -0.61 2.59
C ASP A 637 25.03 -1.80 3.28
N TYR A 638 24.89 -1.76 4.62
CA TYR A 638 24.15 -2.78 5.38
C TYR A 638 22.73 -3.01 4.81
N GLU A 639 21.95 -1.94 4.60
CA GLU A 639 20.59 -2.04 4.08
C GLU A 639 20.53 -2.47 2.60
N MET A 640 21.58 -2.21 1.83
CA MET A 640 21.67 -2.67 0.45
C MET A 640 21.98 -4.17 0.39
N TYR A 641 22.99 -4.65 1.12
CA TYR A 641 23.35 -6.07 1.18
C TYR A 641 22.33 -6.95 1.91
N GLN A 642 21.47 -6.37 2.77
CA GLN A 642 20.34 -7.10 3.38
C GLN A 642 19.17 -7.34 2.42
N THR A 643 19.09 -6.58 1.32
CA THR A 643 17.91 -6.56 0.43
C THR A 643 18.24 -7.11 -0.94
N TYR A 644 19.37 -6.67 -1.51
CA TYR A 644 19.77 -6.94 -2.87
C TYR A 644 20.94 -7.92 -2.93
N ASN A 645 21.08 -8.57 -4.08
CA ASN A 645 22.20 -9.46 -4.39
C ASN A 645 23.54 -8.69 -4.55
N MET A 646 23.48 -7.37 -4.80
CA MET A 646 24.62 -6.47 -4.91
C MET A 646 25.72 -6.97 -5.86
N GLY A 647 25.34 -7.66 -6.94
CA GLY A 647 26.26 -8.25 -7.91
C GLY A 647 26.56 -9.74 -7.69
N ASN A 648 26.05 -10.37 -6.61
CA ASN A 648 26.37 -11.74 -6.21
C ASN A 648 25.11 -12.60 -6.24
N ASP A 649 24.97 -13.48 -7.23
CA ASP A 649 23.68 -14.10 -7.57
C ASP A 649 23.44 -15.47 -6.96
N TYR A 650 24.49 -16.27 -6.89
CA TYR A 650 24.44 -17.68 -6.55
C TYR A 650 25.73 -18.04 -5.82
N ALA A 651 25.62 -18.75 -4.71
CA ALA A 651 26.77 -19.17 -3.92
C ALA A 651 26.88 -20.70 -3.94
N LEU A 652 28.04 -21.22 -4.36
CA LEU A 652 28.37 -22.64 -4.29
C LEU A 652 29.32 -22.89 -3.13
N TYR A 653 29.04 -23.89 -2.31
CA TYR A 653 29.89 -24.32 -1.20
C TYR A 653 30.60 -25.61 -1.59
N LEU A 654 31.92 -25.56 -1.66
CA LEU A 654 32.77 -26.63 -2.21
C LEU A 654 33.97 -26.87 -1.29
N THR A 655 34.60 -28.03 -1.41
CA THR A 655 35.95 -28.20 -0.84
C THR A 655 36.97 -27.33 -1.58
N ALA A 656 38.06 -26.94 -0.91
CA ALA A 656 39.13 -26.16 -1.52
C ALA A 656 39.76 -26.82 -2.76
N SER A 657 39.83 -28.16 -2.81
CA SER A 657 40.35 -28.91 -3.96
C SER A 657 39.48 -28.80 -5.21
N GLU A 658 38.16 -28.63 -5.05
CA GLU A 658 37.22 -28.57 -6.17
C GLU A 658 37.13 -27.17 -6.81
N VAL A 659 37.49 -26.11 -6.08
CA VAL A 659 37.30 -24.71 -6.51
C VAL A 659 37.90 -24.42 -7.89
N LYS A 660 39.16 -24.82 -8.14
CA LYS A 660 39.84 -24.54 -9.41
C LYS A 660 39.11 -25.17 -10.60
N LYS A 661 38.66 -26.43 -10.43
CA LYS A 661 37.95 -27.19 -11.46
C LYS A 661 36.57 -26.58 -11.71
N ALA A 662 35.84 -26.26 -10.64
CA ALA A 662 34.53 -25.61 -10.73
C ALA A 662 34.60 -24.25 -11.44
N LEU A 663 35.55 -23.38 -11.07
CA LEU A 663 35.78 -22.08 -11.74
C LEU A 663 36.08 -22.24 -13.23
N GLY A 664 36.84 -23.27 -13.61
CA GLY A 664 37.12 -23.59 -15.02
C GLY A 664 35.87 -23.98 -15.82
N ILE A 665 34.94 -24.72 -15.21
CA ILE A 665 33.65 -25.10 -15.83
C ILE A 665 32.75 -23.86 -15.94
N ILE A 666 32.62 -23.09 -14.87
CA ILE A 666 31.82 -21.85 -14.82
C ILE A 666 32.24 -20.90 -15.94
N LYS A 667 33.55 -20.64 -16.07
CA LYS A 667 34.11 -19.76 -17.11
C LYS A 667 33.82 -20.27 -18.52
N ARG A 668 33.94 -21.59 -18.76
CA ARG A 668 33.69 -22.21 -20.08
C ARG A 668 32.24 -22.06 -20.52
N LEU A 669 31.30 -22.01 -19.58
CA LEU A 669 29.88 -21.77 -19.83
C LEU A 669 29.52 -20.28 -19.91
N GLY A 670 30.52 -19.38 -19.88
CA GLY A 670 30.30 -17.94 -20.04
C GLY A 670 29.87 -17.21 -18.77
N PHE A 671 29.91 -17.87 -17.61
CA PHE A 671 29.62 -17.23 -16.33
C PHE A 671 30.90 -16.69 -15.69
N ALA A 672 30.74 -15.67 -14.85
CA ALA A 672 31.81 -15.16 -14.00
C ALA A 672 31.59 -15.62 -12.55
N ALA A 673 32.63 -16.11 -11.90
CA ALA A 673 32.62 -16.42 -10.48
C ALA A 673 33.94 -16.07 -9.81
N LEU A 674 33.88 -15.85 -8.50
CA LEU A 674 35.03 -15.60 -7.64
C LEU A 674 35.06 -16.62 -6.49
N ASP A 675 36.25 -17.05 -6.10
CA ASP A 675 36.47 -17.69 -4.80
C ASP A 675 36.39 -16.60 -3.72
N ALA A 676 35.26 -16.56 -3.03
CA ALA A 676 34.79 -15.41 -2.25
C ALA A 676 35.27 -15.43 -0.81
N GLY A 677 35.49 -16.62 -0.27
CA GLY A 677 35.64 -16.78 1.17
C GLY A 677 35.37 -18.21 1.59
N TYR A 678 35.03 -18.40 2.86
CA TYR A 678 34.97 -19.73 3.47
C TYR A 678 33.97 -19.82 4.62
N VAL A 679 33.68 -21.06 5.00
CA VAL A 679 32.88 -21.42 6.17
C VAL A 679 33.83 -21.78 7.32
N GLU A 680 33.59 -21.24 8.50
CA GLU A 680 34.32 -21.61 9.72
C GLU A 680 33.36 -21.97 10.86
N LYS A 681 33.85 -22.74 11.84
CA LYS A 681 33.10 -22.98 13.08
C LYS A 681 32.90 -21.66 13.83
N GLY A 682 31.66 -21.39 14.24
CA GLY A 682 31.32 -20.18 14.99
C GLY A 682 29.82 -19.98 15.06
N GLU A 683 29.41 -18.81 15.55
CA GLU A 683 27.99 -18.41 15.54
C GLU A 683 27.47 -18.33 14.09
N ARG A 684 26.19 -18.64 13.89
CA ARG A 684 25.51 -18.43 12.61
C ARG A 684 25.49 -16.95 12.26
N GLN A 685 26.36 -16.55 11.34
CA GLN A 685 26.48 -15.16 10.88
C GLN A 685 27.18 -15.06 9.52
N VAL A 686 26.90 -14.00 8.77
CA VAL A 686 27.65 -13.65 7.55
C VAL A 686 28.54 -12.45 7.83
N LYS A 687 29.85 -12.58 7.60
CA LYS A 687 30.82 -11.49 7.72
C LYS A 687 31.29 -11.07 6.32
N ILE A 688 30.87 -9.89 5.86
CA ILE A 688 31.34 -9.31 4.59
C ILE A 688 32.52 -8.40 4.89
N VAL A 689 33.72 -8.97 4.85
CA VAL A 689 34.97 -8.33 5.29
C VAL A 689 35.24 -7.03 4.52
N PRO A 690 35.14 -6.96 3.18
CA PRO A 690 35.41 -5.72 2.44
C PRO A 690 34.50 -4.54 2.77
N LYS A 691 33.34 -4.81 3.39
CA LYS A 691 32.33 -3.80 3.76
C LYS A 691 32.21 -3.57 5.26
N ASN A 692 32.96 -4.31 6.07
CA ASN A 692 32.83 -4.32 7.53
C ASN A 692 31.37 -4.52 7.99
N ILE A 693 30.66 -5.46 7.34
CA ILE A 693 29.28 -5.80 7.66
C ILE A 693 29.24 -7.17 8.32
N VAL A 694 28.47 -7.28 9.40
CA VAL A 694 28.13 -8.55 10.04
C VAL A 694 26.62 -8.67 10.11
N PHE A 695 26.07 -9.74 9.54
CA PHE A 695 24.68 -10.13 9.72
C PHE A 695 24.62 -11.30 10.69
N SER A 696 24.01 -11.10 11.87
CA SER A 696 23.78 -12.17 12.84
C SER A 696 22.65 -13.10 12.38
N GLY A 697 22.63 -14.35 12.88
CA GLY A 697 21.61 -15.34 12.57
C GLY A 697 20.19 -14.86 12.87
N SER A 698 20.01 -14.02 13.89
CA SER A 698 18.73 -13.38 14.22
C SER A 698 18.16 -12.49 13.10
N THR A 699 18.99 -12.07 12.13
CA THR A 699 18.54 -11.28 10.98
C THR A 699 18.04 -12.14 9.81
N LEU A 700 18.12 -13.48 9.90
CA LEU A 700 17.57 -14.40 8.91
C LEU A 700 17.04 -15.68 9.59
N ASP A 701 15.79 -15.63 9.99
CA ASP A 701 15.12 -16.71 10.72
C ASP A 701 14.03 -17.36 9.83
N LEU A 702 14.50 -18.13 8.84
CA LEU A 702 13.64 -18.78 7.83
C LEU A 702 13.30 -20.25 8.14
N ARG A 703 13.95 -20.86 9.14
CA ARG A 703 13.84 -22.28 9.47
C ARG A 703 13.88 -22.52 10.95
#